data_AF-A0A1Q8DMV4-F1
#
_entry.id   AF-A0A1Q8DMV4-F1
#
_cell.length_a   1.000
_cell.length_b   1.000
_cell.length_c   1.000
_cell.angle_alpha   90.00
_cell.angle_beta   90.00
_cell.angle_gamma   90.00
#
_symmetry.space_group_name_H-M   'P 1'
#
loop_
_entity.id
_entity.type
_entity.pdbx_description
1 polymer ?
#
loop_
_entity_poly.entity_id
_entity_poly.type
_entity_poly.pdbx_seq_one_letter_code
_entity_poly.pdbx_strand_id
1 'polypeptide(L)'
;MTCRKNVNSLTTEEKAAFITAIKLMKAEEYVYVDDPNDPAHVRDRYPNITNTYDKYVLDHHIGMYTGVPGGWGNGFLTRNAVYRGPAFLPWQREFIRRFELDLDRLVPGVTLPYWDWASDAADPMNAAVWADNLMGGNGSGASRVVRSGPFAYDDADPDNSWVIINYLGLPDGGLVRNFGSRRNTSDLPTQADIDEIQQISTYDSSNFDRNSVGYRGANEGRITVNGKTPPPGNTHTLVHEWIAGSMMLGTSPNDPIFFLHHCFVDKLWADWQALHPAVPYAPDDTASSNLAGHRLNDELIGLGTLISETLDHHAMGYSYDTDTPPTVTPINTALVFNNTPIGDTAVQAATFNISTPTPDSSFCRDLTFLITAGPTGPGFGTPNGDRVVVNRDSTNTAQVWFSYTATGASDPVMGDAEITCVQTGQTWHISLSANTIAVNTIRKNVNALTTEEKADLIAAIKLMKAEEYVYVDNPNDPAHVRARYPNITNTYDKYVLDHHIAMYTGTPGGWGNNFMNRNTAHRGPSFLPWHRAFLRRFELDLARLVPGITLPYWDWASDAADPLNATVWANDLMGGNGTGADNFVQSGPFAYDAADPDNSWIIINYFGLPDSGLVRDFGSSTPNLPTQADIDEVQQISTYDSAAFNQASVGYRGANEGRLPVNGKTPPPSNMHNLVHEWIAGSMMPGTSPNDPIFFLHHCFVDKLWADWQALHPTVPYAPDDTASNDLDRHRPSDELYGLGTLVSETLDHQAMGYSYDTDSLP
;
A
#
# COMPACT_ATOMS: atom_id res chain seq x y z
N MET A 1 0.43 12.79 19.62
CA MET A 1 -0.36 12.33 20.78
C MET A 1 -0.45 10.79 20.73
N THR A 2 -0.17 10.08 21.83
CA THR A 2 -0.21 8.60 21.87
C THR A 2 -1.62 8.10 22.20
N CYS A 3 -2.00 6.92 21.69
CA CYS A 3 -3.31 6.29 21.93
C CYS A 3 -3.11 5.04 22.79
N ARG A 4 -3.56 5.09 24.05
CA ARG A 4 -3.49 3.97 24.99
C ARG A 4 -4.69 3.06 24.75
N LYS A 5 -4.42 1.79 24.41
CA LYS A 5 -5.45 0.80 24.05
C LYS A 5 -5.62 -0.26 25.12
N ASN A 6 -6.82 -0.84 25.18
CA ASN A 6 -7.05 -2.05 25.95
C ASN A 6 -6.13 -3.18 25.42
N VAL A 7 -5.54 -3.98 26.30
CA VAL A 7 -4.76 -5.18 25.92
C VAL A 7 -5.51 -6.13 24.99
N ASN A 8 -6.85 -6.20 25.10
CA ASN A 8 -7.71 -7.02 24.26
C ASN A 8 -7.82 -6.51 22.81
N SER A 9 -7.54 -5.23 22.59
CA SER A 9 -7.59 -4.56 21.28
C SER A 9 -6.25 -4.54 20.57
N LEU A 10 -5.18 -5.02 21.21
CA LEU A 10 -3.84 -5.01 20.63
C LEU A 10 -3.66 -6.09 19.56
N THR A 11 -3.09 -5.70 18.43
CA THR A 11 -2.57 -6.60 17.40
C THR A 11 -1.34 -7.38 17.89
N THR A 12 -0.98 -8.43 17.16
CA THR A 12 0.23 -9.22 17.45
C THR A 12 1.48 -8.35 17.36
N GLU A 13 1.52 -7.44 16.39
CA GLU A 13 2.62 -6.51 16.14
C GLU A 13 2.76 -5.49 17.26
N GLU A 14 1.65 -4.91 17.75
CA GLU A 14 1.66 -3.97 18.87
C GLU A 14 2.15 -4.64 20.17
N LYS A 15 1.72 -5.88 20.45
CA LYS A 15 2.22 -6.66 21.59
C LYS A 15 3.73 -6.89 21.49
N ALA A 16 4.21 -7.30 20.32
CA ALA A 16 5.62 -7.54 20.07
C ALA A 16 6.46 -6.26 20.21
N ALA A 17 5.98 -5.13 19.68
CA ALA A 17 6.64 -3.83 19.80
C ALA A 17 6.75 -3.38 21.26
N PHE A 18 5.67 -3.50 22.04
CA PHE A 18 5.65 -3.18 23.46
C PHE A 18 6.64 -4.03 24.27
N ILE A 19 6.64 -5.35 24.08
CA ILE A 19 7.60 -6.26 24.73
C ILE A 19 9.04 -5.90 24.36
N THR A 20 9.28 -5.62 23.07
CA THR A 20 10.61 -5.25 22.58
C THR A 20 11.10 -3.98 23.23
N ALA A 21 10.25 -2.95 23.31
CA ALA A 21 10.58 -1.67 23.96
C ALA A 21 10.97 -1.85 25.43
N ILE A 22 10.23 -2.66 26.20
CA ILE A 22 10.57 -2.96 27.60
C ILE A 22 11.92 -3.67 27.71
N LYS A 23 12.17 -4.69 26.87
CA LYS A 23 13.44 -5.42 26.89
C LYS A 23 14.62 -4.55 26.49
N LEU A 24 14.44 -3.66 25.51
CA LEU A 24 15.44 -2.66 25.16
C LEU A 24 15.71 -1.70 26.32
N MET A 25 14.67 -1.22 27.01
CA MET A 25 14.84 -0.33 28.16
C MET A 25 15.58 -1.00 29.33
N LYS A 26 15.37 -2.31 29.52
CA LYS A 26 16.08 -3.12 30.52
C LYS A 26 17.54 -3.37 30.13
N ALA A 27 17.87 -3.35 28.84
CA ALA A 27 19.23 -3.53 28.31
C ALA A 27 19.99 -2.20 28.12
N GLU A 28 19.28 -1.08 27.99
CA GLU A 28 19.86 0.25 27.83
C GLU A 28 20.58 0.67 29.10
N GLU A 29 21.88 0.95 28.99
CA GLU A 29 22.67 1.47 30.10
C GLU A 29 22.11 2.83 30.56
N TYR A 30 21.82 2.95 31.85
CA TYR A 30 21.38 4.21 32.42
C TYR A 30 22.58 5.12 32.63
N VAL A 31 22.70 6.13 31.76
CA VAL A 31 23.69 7.20 31.94
C VAL A 31 23.07 8.26 32.84
N TYR A 32 23.65 8.47 34.03
CA TYR A 32 23.33 9.62 34.86
C TYR A 32 23.62 10.90 34.09
N VAL A 33 22.58 11.50 33.51
CA VAL A 33 22.63 12.88 33.06
C VAL A 33 22.52 13.72 34.33
N ASP A 34 23.41 14.71 34.51
CA ASP A 34 23.29 15.69 35.58
C ASP A 34 22.05 16.55 35.31
N ASP A 35 20.86 16.01 35.57
CA ASP A 35 19.60 16.73 35.53
C ASP A 35 19.59 17.68 36.76
N PRO A 36 19.56 19.01 36.55
CA PRO A 36 19.54 19.98 37.65
C PRO A 36 18.31 19.86 38.55
N ASN A 37 17.28 19.11 38.14
CA ASN A 37 16.10 18.79 38.93
C ASN A 37 16.18 17.44 39.64
N ASP A 38 17.22 16.63 39.36
CA ASP A 38 17.46 15.41 40.12
C ASP A 38 17.90 15.83 41.53
N PRO A 39 17.19 15.41 42.61
CA PRO A 39 17.67 15.68 43.95
C PRO A 39 19.11 15.20 44.04
N ALA A 40 20.00 15.99 44.64
CA ALA A 40 21.46 15.75 44.75
C ALA A 40 21.89 14.41 45.40
N HIS A 41 20.97 13.45 45.51
CA HIS A 41 21.07 12.20 46.23
C HIS A 41 20.68 10.96 45.41
N VAL A 42 20.16 11.03 44.18
CA VAL A 42 19.79 9.78 43.45
C VAL A 42 21.03 8.94 43.13
N ARG A 43 22.06 9.57 42.55
CA ARG A 43 23.37 8.95 42.27
C ARG A 43 24.11 8.49 43.54
N ASP A 44 24.00 9.24 44.63
CA ASP A 44 24.62 8.89 45.93
C ASP A 44 23.86 7.78 46.69
N ARG A 45 22.56 7.64 46.46
CA ARG A 45 21.69 6.71 47.20
C ARG A 45 21.62 5.33 46.54
N TYR A 46 21.79 5.22 45.21
CA TYR A 46 21.75 3.95 44.48
C TYR A 46 22.84 3.85 43.41
N PRO A 47 24.12 3.70 43.79
CA PRO A 47 25.24 3.61 42.84
C PRO A 47 25.18 2.39 41.90
N ASN A 48 24.25 1.46 42.13
CA ASN A 48 24.17 0.18 41.43
C ASN A 48 23.12 0.14 40.31
N ILE A 49 22.43 1.24 40.00
CA ILE A 49 21.51 1.28 38.85
C ILE A 49 22.33 1.14 37.57
N THR A 50 22.01 0.13 36.77
CA THR A 50 22.71 -0.17 35.53
C THR A 50 21.88 0.12 34.28
N ASN A 51 20.55 0.18 34.37
CA ASN A 51 19.67 0.33 33.21
C ASN A 51 18.44 1.23 33.46
N THR A 52 17.89 1.76 32.38
CA THR A 52 16.79 2.72 32.39
C THR A 52 15.52 2.16 33.03
N TYR A 53 15.20 0.89 32.81
CA TYR A 53 14.00 0.27 33.39
C TYR A 53 14.07 0.20 34.92
N ASP A 54 15.22 -0.22 35.46
CA ASP A 54 15.42 -0.36 36.91
C ASP A 54 15.44 0.97 37.65
N LYS A 55 15.75 2.07 36.96
CA LYS A 55 15.56 3.42 37.47
C LYS A 55 14.08 3.68 37.81
N TYR A 56 13.13 3.32 36.94
CA TYR A 56 11.70 3.47 37.22
C TYR A 56 11.27 2.63 38.44
N VAL A 57 11.80 1.41 38.58
CA VAL A 57 11.52 0.57 39.76
C VAL A 57 11.92 1.26 41.06
N LEU A 58 13.09 1.90 41.09
CA LEU A 58 13.58 2.58 42.29
C LEU A 58 12.93 3.94 42.52
N ASP A 59 12.61 4.70 41.48
CA ASP A 59 11.87 5.96 41.62
C ASP A 59 10.53 5.76 42.32
N HIS A 60 9.78 4.74 41.90
CA HIS A 60 8.54 4.37 42.54
C HIS A 60 8.76 3.98 44.01
N HIS A 61 9.79 3.16 44.29
CA HIS A 61 10.16 2.82 45.66
C HIS A 61 10.47 4.07 46.49
N ILE A 62 11.30 4.98 46.00
CA ILE A 62 11.66 6.22 46.69
C ILE A 62 10.41 7.06 46.98
N GLY A 63 9.52 7.21 45.99
CA GLY A 63 8.26 7.91 46.15
C GLY A 63 7.39 7.31 47.26
N MET A 64 7.26 5.98 47.32
CA MET A 64 6.49 5.28 48.36
C MET A 64 7.01 5.51 49.78
N TYR A 65 8.32 5.72 49.93
CA TYR A 65 8.96 5.89 51.24
C TYR A 65 9.32 7.34 51.55
N THR A 66 8.99 8.29 50.68
CA THR A 66 9.16 9.73 50.92
C THR A 66 7.89 10.32 51.52
N GLY A 67 7.86 10.50 52.85
CA GLY A 67 6.68 10.99 53.55
C GLY A 67 6.52 12.52 53.49
N VAL A 68 5.28 12.98 53.58
CA VAL A 68 4.92 14.39 53.39
C VAL A 68 3.98 14.89 54.50
N PRO A 69 4.43 15.80 55.40
CA PRO A 69 5.80 16.28 55.56
C PRO A 69 6.66 15.25 56.30
N GLY A 70 7.97 15.20 56.02
CA GLY A 70 8.88 14.31 56.76
C GLY A 70 10.09 13.86 55.98
N GLY A 71 10.02 13.85 54.64
CA GLY A 71 11.09 13.36 53.78
C GLY A 71 11.24 11.85 53.83
N TRP A 72 12.36 11.35 53.32
CA TRP A 72 12.62 9.92 53.19
C TRP A 72 12.59 9.19 54.54
N GLY A 73 11.84 8.10 54.62
CA GLY A 73 11.74 7.22 55.79
C GLY A 73 10.85 7.74 56.93
N ASN A 74 10.35 8.97 56.86
CA ASN A 74 9.58 9.61 57.93
C ASN A 74 8.16 9.95 57.48
N GLY A 75 7.14 9.62 58.29
CA GLY A 75 5.75 10.05 58.04
C GLY A 75 5.01 9.38 56.88
N PHE A 76 5.69 8.52 56.09
CA PHE A 76 5.15 7.86 54.89
C PHE A 76 3.94 6.93 55.16
N LEU A 77 3.71 6.53 56.42
CA LEU A 77 2.54 5.75 56.82
C LEU A 77 1.23 6.54 56.80
N THR A 78 1.31 7.86 56.96
CA THR A 78 0.14 8.75 56.94
C THR A 78 -0.12 9.29 55.54
N ARG A 79 0.94 9.80 54.90
CA ARG A 79 0.95 10.34 53.55
C ARG A 79 2.36 10.31 52.99
N ASN A 80 2.52 9.84 51.76
CA ASN A 80 3.79 9.89 51.04
C ASN A 80 3.61 10.58 49.68
N ALA A 81 4.70 10.77 48.96
CA ALA A 81 4.70 11.48 47.68
C ALA A 81 3.73 10.91 46.65
N VAL A 82 3.50 9.59 46.68
CA VAL A 82 2.89 8.85 45.57
C VAL A 82 1.61 8.09 45.94
N TYR A 83 1.30 7.94 47.23
CA TYR A 83 0.15 7.21 47.78
C TYR A 83 -0.36 7.91 49.04
N ARG A 84 -1.59 7.57 49.45
CA ARG A 84 -2.21 8.03 50.70
C ARG A 84 -2.32 9.55 50.78
N GLY A 85 -2.24 10.24 49.65
CA GLY A 85 -2.40 11.67 49.56
C GLY A 85 -2.99 12.09 48.22
N PRO A 86 -3.36 13.37 48.09
CA PRO A 86 -4.03 13.91 46.91
C PRO A 86 -3.23 13.79 45.61
N ALA A 87 -1.90 13.69 45.69
CA ALA A 87 -1.04 13.57 44.51
C ALA A 87 -0.99 12.16 43.93
N PHE A 88 -1.67 11.15 44.51
CA PHE A 88 -1.65 9.77 44.01
C PHE A 88 -1.93 9.69 42.49
N LEU A 89 -3.05 10.24 42.03
CA LEU A 89 -3.43 10.16 40.62
C LEU A 89 -2.52 11.02 39.71
N PRO A 90 -2.26 12.32 40.00
CA PRO A 90 -1.26 13.12 39.30
C PRO A 90 0.13 12.48 39.17
N TRP A 91 0.65 11.92 40.27
CA TRP A 91 1.99 11.34 40.31
C TRP A 91 2.06 10.09 39.45
N GLN A 92 1.08 9.17 39.58
CA GLN A 92 1.05 7.96 38.76
C GLN A 92 0.90 8.28 37.27
N ARG A 93 0.03 9.25 36.94
CA ARG A 93 -0.17 9.73 35.57
C ARG A 93 1.13 10.22 34.92
N GLU A 94 1.86 11.10 35.59
CA GLU A 94 3.14 11.60 35.11
C GLU A 94 4.21 10.50 35.05
N PHE A 95 4.26 9.65 36.06
CA PHE A 95 5.23 8.55 36.14
C PHE A 95 5.09 7.59 34.96
N ILE A 96 3.87 7.12 34.66
CA ILE A 96 3.64 6.22 33.53
C ILE A 96 3.76 6.94 32.18
N ARG A 97 3.54 8.26 32.13
CA ARG A 97 3.74 9.05 30.90
C ARG A 97 5.22 9.15 30.55
N ARG A 98 6.10 9.38 31.52
CA ARG A 98 7.56 9.36 31.28
C ARG A 98 8.03 7.98 30.80
N PHE A 99 7.54 6.93 31.46
CA PHE A 99 7.83 5.57 31.03
C PHE A 99 7.40 5.31 29.57
N GLU A 100 6.19 5.74 29.20
CA GLU A 100 5.69 5.64 27.83
C GLU A 100 6.54 6.42 26.83
N LEU A 101 6.99 7.63 27.16
CA LEU A 101 7.86 8.44 26.30
C LEU A 101 9.23 7.78 26.09
N ASP A 102 9.79 7.13 27.11
CA ASP A 102 11.04 6.37 26.97
C ASP A 102 10.84 5.09 26.14
N LEU A 103 9.68 4.43 26.23
CA LEU A 103 9.35 3.32 25.34
C LEU A 103 9.29 3.78 23.88
N ASP A 104 8.59 4.89 23.60
CA ASP A 104 8.47 5.50 22.26
C ASP A 104 9.84 5.91 21.68
N ARG A 105 10.74 6.42 22.53
CA ARG A 105 12.11 6.74 22.14
C ARG A 105 12.88 5.50 21.65
N LEU A 106 12.67 4.35 22.29
CA LEU A 106 13.37 3.09 21.95
C LEU A 106 12.72 2.37 20.76
N VAL A 107 11.38 2.40 20.68
CA VAL A 107 10.60 1.80 19.60
C VAL A 107 9.56 2.82 19.15
N PRO A 108 9.85 3.62 18.11
CA PRO A 108 8.97 4.70 17.66
C PRO A 108 7.56 4.21 17.32
N GLY A 109 6.56 4.92 17.86
CA GLY A 109 5.14 4.62 17.69
C GLY A 109 4.58 3.63 18.71
N VAL A 110 5.39 3.08 19.62
CA VAL A 110 4.88 2.22 20.70
C VAL A 110 4.12 3.05 21.73
N THR A 111 3.02 2.49 22.24
CA THR A 111 2.15 3.15 23.23
C THR A 111 1.98 2.24 24.44
N LEU A 112 1.75 2.82 25.62
CA LEU A 112 1.50 2.04 26.83
C LEU A 112 0.05 1.50 26.81
N PRO A 113 -0.19 0.18 26.78
CA PRO A 113 -1.55 -0.35 26.85
C PRO A 113 -2.09 -0.32 28.29
N TYR A 114 -3.40 -0.43 28.44
CA TYR A 114 -4.07 -0.60 29.74
C TYR A 114 -4.74 -1.97 29.85
N TRP A 115 -4.74 -2.53 31.06
CA TRP A 115 -5.46 -3.75 31.37
C TRP A 115 -6.74 -3.44 32.16
N ASP A 116 -7.89 -3.58 31.50
CA ASP A 116 -9.21 -3.53 32.12
C ASP A 116 -9.44 -4.80 32.96
N TRP A 117 -8.96 -4.77 34.19
CA TRP A 117 -9.12 -5.89 35.11
C TRP A 117 -10.58 -6.15 35.49
N ALA A 118 -11.50 -5.20 35.28
CA ALA A 118 -12.91 -5.37 35.62
C ALA A 118 -13.63 -6.23 34.58
N SER A 119 -13.26 -6.12 33.30
CA SER A 119 -13.79 -6.99 32.26
C SER A 119 -13.40 -8.46 32.47
N ASP A 120 -12.26 -8.71 33.12
CA ASP A 120 -11.74 -10.05 33.41
C ASP A 120 -12.16 -10.58 34.80
N ALA A 121 -12.90 -9.82 35.60
CA ALA A 121 -13.19 -10.18 37.00
C ALA A 121 -13.94 -11.52 37.15
N ALA A 122 -14.66 -11.96 36.13
CA ALA A 122 -15.35 -13.25 36.12
C ALA A 122 -14.43 -14.45 35.87
N ASP A 123 -13.30 -14.24 35.17
CA ASP A 123 -12.29 -15.29 34.90
C ASP A 123 -10.86 -14.70 34.89
N PRO A 124 -10.38 -14.19 36.04
CA PRO A 124 -9.16 -13.38 36.08
C PRO A 124 -7.89 -14.19 35.83
N MET A 125 -7.95 -15.52 35.96
CA MET A 125 -6.82 -16.42 35.73
C MET A 125 -6.54 -16.65 34.25
N ASN A 126 -7.56 -16.51 33.39
CA ASN A 126 -7.46 -16.72 31.95
C ASN A 126 -7.51 -15.41 31.15
N ALA A 127 -7.40 -14.27 31.82
CA ALA A 127 -7.32 -12.96 31.18
C ALA A 127 -6.25 -12.92 30.09
N ALA A 128 -6.56 -12.31 28.95
CA ALA A 128 -5.67 -12.29 27.78
C ALA A 128 -4.33 -11.58 28.05
N VAL A 129 -4.29 -10.72 29.08
CA VAL A 129 -3.05 -10.06 29.52
C VAL A 129 -1.96 -11.08 29.90
N TRP A 130 -2.35 -12.27 30.40
CA TRP A 130 -1.44 -13.33 30.85
C TRP A 130 -0.93 -14.24 29.75
N ALA A 131 -1.33 -14.02 28.50
CA ALA A 131 -0.86 -14.82 27.37
C ALA A 131 0.67 -14.81 27.28
N ASP A 132 1.25 -15.92 26.79
CA ASP A 132 2.70 -16.07 26.65
C ASP A 132 3.32 -15.12 25.62
N ASN A 133 2.50 -14.50 24.76
CA ASN A 133 2.91 -13.44 23.86
C ASN A 133 2.68 -12.03 24.44
N LEU A 134 2.43 -11.89 25.75
CA LEU A 134 2.27 -10.60 26.43
C LEU A 134 2.93 -10.55 27.82
N MET A 135 2.28 -10.96 28.91
CA MET A 135 2.86 -10.86 30.27
C MET A 135 3.33 -12.18 30.87
N GLY A 136 2.92 -13.32 30.31
CA GLY A 136 3.09 -14.62 30.95
C GLY A 136 2.21 -14.81 32.20
N GLY A 137 2.07 -16.06 32.63
CA GLY A 137 1.10 -16.46 33.65
C GLY A 137 1.55 -16.29 35.11
N ASN A 138 0.88 -17.06 35.98
CA ASN A 138 1.15 -17.14 37.41
C ASN A 138 2.52 -17.78 37.71
N GLY A 139 3.04 -17.53 38.90
CA GLY A 139 4.25 -18.16 39.41
C GLY A 139 4.08 -19.67 39.65
N SER A 140 5.12 -20.44 39.35
CA SER A 140 5.11 -21.90 39.47
C SER A 140 5.98 -22.41 40.63
N GLY A 141 5.68 -23.62 41.10
CA GLY A 141 6.46 -24.30 42.15
C GLY A 141 6.44 -23.61 43.51
N ALA A 142 7.39 -23.99 44.38
CA ALA A 142 7.53 -23.42 45.72
C ALA A 142 8.09 -21.99 45.71
N SER A 143 8.89 -21.63 44.70
CA SER A 143 9.48 -20.29 44.54
C SER A 143 8.49 -19.26 44.01
N ARG A 144 7.39 -19.70 43.37
CA ARG A 144 6.38 -18.82 42.75
C ARG A 144 6.98 -17.90 41.68
N VAL A 145 8.09 -18.30 41.09
CA VAL A 145 8.74 -17.57 40.01
C VAL A 145 7.95 -17.77 38.71
N VAL A 146 7.79 -16.71 37.94
CA VAL A 146 7.15 -16.71 36.62
C VAL A 146 8.09 -17.42 35.63
N ARG A 147 7.58 -18.46 34.98
CA ARG A 147 8.33 -19.33 34.05
C ARG A 147 7.79 -19.28 32.62
N SER A 148 6.83 -18.42 32.33
CA SER A 148 6.21 -18.30 31.01
C SER A 148 6.17 -16.84 30.55
N GLY A 149 5.97 -16.65 29.25
CA GLY A 149 5.96 -15.34 28.62
C GLY A 149 7.33 -14.67 28.49
N PRO A 150 7.34 -13.42 27.98
CA PRO A 150 8.58 -12.73 27.63
C PRO A 150 9.39 -12.26 28.85
N PHE A 151 8.79 -12.26 30.04
CA PHE A 151 9.40 -11.85 31.31
C PHE A 151 9.62 -13.04 32.25
N ALA A 152 9.75 -14.25 31.70
CA ALA A 152 10.09 -15.44 32.45
C ALA A 152 11.53 -15.39 32.99
N TYR A 153 11.76 -16.14 34.06
CA TYR A 153 13.09 -16.42 34.58
C TYR A 153 13.43 -17.90 34.38
N ASP A 154 14.62 -18.19 33.87
CA ASP A 154 15.19 -19.53 33.73
C ASP A 154 16.37 -19.68 34.70
N ASP A 155 16.30 -20.68 35.59
CA ASP A 155 17.38 -20.95 36.54
C ASP A 155 18.66 -21.45 35.84
N ALA A 156 18.54 -22.00 34.63
CA ALA A 156 19.66 -22.48 33.82
C ALA A 156 20.29 -21.39 32.95
N ASP A 157 19.59 -20.27 32.73
CA ASP A 157 20.04 -19.17 31.90
C ASP A 157 19.65 -17.80 32.50
N PRO A 158 20.25 -17.43 33.66
CA PRO A 158 19.93 -16.17 34.32
C PRO A 158 20.35 -14.94 33.52
N ASP A 159 21.33 -15.06 32.62
CA ASP A 159 21.83 -13.95 31.80
C ASP A 159 20.83 -13.53 30.70
N ASN A 160 20.00 -14.47 30.21
CA ASN A 160 18.92 -14.18 29.25
C ASN A 160 17.53 -14.10 29.89
N SER A 161 17.47 -14.06 31.23
CA SER A 161 16.23 -14.05 32.00
C SER A 161 15.77 -12.64 32.39
N TRP A 162 14.48 -12.50 32.72
CA TRP A 162 14.00 -11.28 33.37
C TRP A 162 14.40 -11.26 34.85
N VAL A 163 15.46 -10.50 35.16
CA VAL A 163 15.99 -10.35 36.51
C VAL A 163 15.40 -9.12 37.19
N ILE A 164 14.77 -9.31 38.35
CA ILE A 164 14.24 -8.23 39.18
C ILE A 164 15.33 -7.65 40.08
N ILE A 165 15.11 -6.43 40.58
CA ILE A 165 16.00 -5.80 41.57
C ILE A 165 15.30 -5.59 42.92
N ASN A 166 16.09 -5.67 44.00
CA ASN A 166 15.62 -5.29 45.33
C ASN A 166 15.67 -3.76 45.53
N TYR A 167 15.26 -3.30 46.71
CA TYR A 167 15.21 -1.87 47.06
C TYR A 167 16.58 -1.18 47.14
N LEU A 168 17.69 -1.91 47.00
CA LEU A 168 19.06 -1.38 46.92
C LEU A 168 19.58 -1.33 45.46
N GLY A 169 18.74 -1.70 44.49
CA GLY A 169 19.13 -1.79 43.08
C GLY A 169 19.99 -3.03 42.75
N LEU A 170 20.04 -4.03 43.64
CA LEU A 170 20.79 -5.25 43.40
C LEU A 170 19.90 -6.35 42.81
N PRO A 171 20.42 -7.21 41.91
CA PRO A 171 19.68 -8.36 41.40
C PRO A 171 19.08 -9.24 42.50
N ASP A 172 17.82 -9.64 42.35
CA ASP A 172 17.04 -10.39 43.35
C ASP A 172 16.24 -11.55 42.72
N GLY A 173 16.83 -12.19 41.70
CA GLY A 173 16.25 -13.37 41.04
C GLY A 173 15.15 -13.03 40.04
N GLY A 174 14.19 -13.95 39.89
CA GLY A 174 13.10 -13.83 38.91
C GLY A 174 11.83 -13.19 39.47
N LEU A 175 10.98 -12.73 38.55
CA LEU A 175 9.66 -12.18 38.87
C LEU A 175 8.78 -13.19 39.62
N VAL A 176 8.09 -12.77 40.68
CA VAL A 176 7.23 -13.61 41.51
C VAL A 176 5.77 -13.18 41.43
N ARG A 177 4.87 -14.11 41.09
CA ARG A 177 3.41 -13.91 41.09
C ARG A 177 2.72 -15.03 41.85
N ASN A 178 1.65 -14.74 42.58
CA ASN A 178 0.88 -15.74 43.31
C ASN A 178 -0.61 -15.37 43.36
N PHE A 179 -1.24 -15.49 42.19
CA PHE A 179 -2.60 -15.02 41.95
C PHE A 179 -3.60 -15.54 42.99
N GLY A 180 -4.42 -14.63 43.52
CA GLY A 180 -5.52 -14.93 44.42
C GLY A 180 -5.14 -15.54 45.77
N SER A 181 -3.84 -15.58 46.11
CA SER A 181 -3.34 -16.38 47.25
C SER A 181 -3.50 -15.71 48.61
N ARG A 182 -3.73 -14.39 48.64
CA ARG A 182 -3.87 -13.66 49.89
C ARG A 182 -5.30 -13.82 50.42
N ARG A 183 -5.46 -13.59 51.72
CA ARG A 183 -6.75 -13.76 52.38
C ARG A 183 -7.77 -12.78 51.78
N ASN A 184 -8.91 -13.30 51.33
CA ASN A 184 -10.04 -12.54 50.77
C ASN A 184 -9.73 -11.78 49.46
N THR A 185 -8.69 -12.16 48.74
CA THR A 185 -8.33 -11.56 47.44
C THR A 185 -8.53 -12.56 46.31
N SER A 186 -9.59 -13.38 46.34
CA SER A 186 -9.86 -14.37 45.29
C SER A 186 -10.22 -13.72 43.96
N ASP A 187 -10.79 -12.52 44.01
CA ASP A 187 -11.43 -11.86 42.89
C ASP A 187 -10.76 -10.51 42.59
N LEU A 188 -10.78 -10.10 41.32
CA LEU A 188 -10.43 -8.76 40.89
C LEU A 188 -11.62 -7.81 41.14
N PRO A 189 -11.40 -6.47 41.19
CA PRO A 189 -12.51 -5.55 41.28
C PRO A 189 -13.38 -5.62 40.01
N THR A 190 -14.67 -5.35 40.16
CA THR A 190 -15.70 -5.58 39.14
C THR A 190 -16.16 -4.28 38.49
N GLN A 191 -16.92 -4.37 37.39
CA GLN A 191 -17.53 -3.18 36.78
C GLN A 191 -18.43 -2.42 37.77
N ALA A 192 -19.16 -3.12 38.65
CA ALA A 192 -19.94 -2.46 39.69
C ALA A 192 -19.07 -1.65 40.67
N ASP A 193 -17.84 -2.11 40.95
CA ASP A 193 -16.88 -1.37 41.79
C ASP A 193 -16.42 -0.10 41.08
N ILE A 194 -16.18 -0.17 39.75
CA ILE A 194 -15.89 1.01 38.93
C ILE A 194 -17.07 1.98 38.92
N ASP A 195 -18.27 1.49 38.63
CA ASP A 195 -19.48 2.31 38.52
C ASP A 195 -19.73 3.10 39.81
N GLU A 196 -19.55 2.48 40.99
CA GLU A 196 -19.70 3.17 42.27
C GLU A 196 -18.66 4.29 42.45
N ILE A 197 -17.38 4.03 42.20
CA ILE A 197 -16.35 5.07 42.37
C ILE A 197 -16.53 6.21 41.35
N GLN A 198 -16.98 5.90 40.13
CA GLN A 198 -17.21 6.88 39.08
C GLN A 198 -18.33 7.87 39.44
N GLN A 199 -19.23 7.55 40.37
CA GLN A 199 -20.29 8.47 40.83
C GLN A 199 -19.84 9.43 41.95
N ILE A 200 -18.63 9.28 42.49
CA ILE A 200 -18.17 10.13 43.60
C ILE A 200 -17.89 11.55 43.11
N SER A 201 -18.66 12.54 43.56
CA SER A 201 -18.58 13.92 43.06
C SER A 201 -17.56 14.83 43.78
N THR A 202 -16.57 14.24 44.46
CA THR A 202 -15.49 14.96 45.16
C THR A 202 -14.17 14.27 44.91
N TYR A 203 -13.15 15.03 44.50
CA TYR A 203 -11.81 14.47 44.26
C TYR A 203 -11.20 13.84 45.53
N ASP A 204 -11.21 14.57 46.64
CA ASP A 204 -10.60 14.16 47.91
C ASP A 204 -11.27 14.89 49.10
N SER A 205 -10.94 14.52 50.34
CA SER A 205 -11.48 15.14 51.56
C SER A 205 -10.43 15.92 52.36
N SER A 206 -10.89 16.81 53.24
CA SER A 206 -10.09 17.86 53.90
C SER A 206 -8.91 17.39 54.77
N ASN A 207 -8.85 16.13 55.15
CA ASN A 207 -7.71 15.54 55.85
C ASN A 207 -6.53 15.24 54.91
N PHE A 208 -6.77 15.03 53.61
CA PHE A 208 -5.76 14.84 52.57
C PHE A 208 -4.67 13.83 52.93
N ASP A 209 -5.03 12.74 53.60
CA ASP A 209 -4.16 11.64 54.02
C ASP A 209 -4.76 10.25 53.71
N ARG A 210 -4.17 9.18 54.26
CA ARG A 210 -4.63 7.79 54.12
C ARG A 210 -6.09 7.52 54.50
N ASN A 211 -6.71 8.39 55.30
CA ASN A 211 -8.09 8.24 55.77
C ASN A 211 -9.07 9.07 54.93
N SER A 212 -8.61 9.68 53.84
CA SER A 212 -9.46 10.57 53.05
C SER A 212 -10.51 9.78 52.29
N VAL A 213 -11.68 10.41 52.16
CA VAL A 213 -12.80 9.96 51.37
C VAL A 213 -12.90 10.81 50.11
N GLY A 214 -13.51 10.27 49.06
CA GLY A 214 -13.54 10.90 47.74
C GLY A 214 -13.03 9.95 46.66
N TYR A 215 -13.07 10.41 45.42
CA TYR A 215 -12.71 9.64 44.25
C TYR A 215 -11.27 9.09 44.34
N ARG A 216 -10.30 9.93 44.71
CA ARG A 216 -8.90 9.54 44.87
C ARG A 216 -8.75 8.38 45.87
N GLY A 217 -9.38 8.47 47.03
CA GLY A 217 -9.32 7.42 48.06
C GLY A 217 -10.01 6.13 47.63
N ALA A 218 -11.08 6.23 46.84
CA ALA A 218 -11.80 5.09 46.27
C ALA A 218 -11.01 4.42 45.15
N ASN A 219 -10.41 5.19 44.24
CA ASN A 219 -9.56 4.67 43.16
C ASN A 219 -8.27 4.06 43.73
N GLU A 220 -7.64 4.68 44.75
CA GLU A 220 -6.46 4.09 45.44
C GLU A 220 -6.81 2.75 46.13
N GLY A 221 -8.06 2.54 46.52
CA GLY A 221 -8.52 1.32 47.17
C GLY A 221 -8.55 1.38 48.70
N ARG A 222 -8.69 2.58 49.28
CA ARG A 222 -8.58 2.85 50.72
C ARG A 222 -9.91 2.91 51.46
N ILE A 223 -11.01 3.12 50.74
CA ILE A 223 -12.34 3.26 51.34
C ILE A 223 -13.24 2.08 50.97
N THR A 224 -14.41 2.02 51.61
CA THR A 224 -15.42 1.00 51.31
C THR A 224 -16.00 1.25 49.92
N VAL A 225 -16.05 0.22 49.08
CA VAL A 225 -16.67 0.21 47.75
C VAL A 225 -17.54 -1.04 47.65
N ASN A 226 -18.79 -0.92 47.22
CA ASN A 226 -19.81 -1.98 47.16
C ASN A 226 -19.92 -2.81 48.44
N GLY A 227 -19.82 -2.13 49.59
CA GLY A 227 -19.86 -2.79 50.91
C GLY A 227 -18.62 -3.60 51.28
N LYS A 228 -17.56 -3.60 50.46
CA LYS A 228 -16.26 -4.24 50.75
C LYS A 228 -15.37 -3.26 51.51
N THR A 229 -15.17 -3.47 52.81
CA THR A 229 -14.36 -2.59 53.67
C THR A 229 -12.90 -3.06 53.72
N PRO A 230 -11.91 -2.19 53.41
CA PRO A 230 -10.50 -2.57 53.54
C PRO A 230 -10.04 -2.90 54.96
N PRO A 231 -9.15 -3.91 55.19
CA PRO A 231 -8.46 -4.78 54.21
C PRO A 231 -9.20 -6.10 53.87
N PRO A 232 -8.94 -6.73 52.69
CA PRO A 232 -8.02 -6.31 51.62
C PRO A 232 -8.44 -4.99 50.97
N GLY A 233 -7.53 -4.33 50.27
CA GLY A 233 -7.87 -3.09 49.56
C GLY A 233 -8.98 -3.30 48.52
N ASN A 234 -9.50 -2.20 47.98
CA ASN A 234 -10.39 -2.22 46.80
C ASN A 234 -9.63 -1.76 45.55
N THR A 235 -10.26 -1.84 44.38
CA THR A 235 -9.82 -1.18 43.12
C THR A 235 -8.31 -1.34 42.87
N HIS A 236 -7.52 -0.27 42.79
CA HIS A 236 -6.06 -0.33 42.60
C HIS A 236 -5.36 -1.25 43.62
N THR A 237 -5.61 -1.07 44.92
CA THR A 237 -4.90 -1.85 45.94
C THR A 237 -5.27 -3.33 45.86
N LEU A 238 -6.51 -3.67 45.51
CA LEU A 238 -6.93 -5.07 45.36
C LEU A 238 -6.17 -5.80 44.25
N VAL A 239 -5.91 -5.14 43.12
CA VAL A 239 -5.16 -5.76 42.00
C VAL A 239 -3.73 -6.09 42.41
N HIS A 240 -3.05 -5.16 43.10
CA HIS A 240 -1.73 -5.44 43.69
C HIS A 240 -1.77 -6.64 44.65
N GLU A 241 -2.79 -6.72 45.50
CA GLU A 241 -2.95 -7.81 46.48
C GLU A 241 -3.35 -9.15 45.83
N TRP A 242 -4.12 -9.12 44.75
CA TRP A 242 -4.54 -10.29 43.98
C TRP A 242 -3.36 -10.89 43.23
N ILE A 243 -2.55 -10.08 42.53
CA ILE A 243 -1.34 -10.56 41.84
C ILE A 243 -0.33 -11.11 42.86
N ALA A 244 -0.21 -10.43 44.00
CA ALA A 244 0.72 -10.72 45.08
C ALA A 244 2.20 -10.74 44.61
N GLY A 245 3.09 -11.36 45.39
CA GLY A 245 4.50 -11.49 45.02
C GLY A 245 5.19 -10.14 44.82
N SER A 246 5.86 -9.97 43.68
CA SER A 246 6.62 -8.75 43.33
C SER A 246 5.73 -7.50 43.30
N MET A 247 4.44 -7.62 42.98
CA MET A 247 3.49 -6.50 42.99
C MET A 247 3.18 -5.96 44.39
N MET A 248 3.60 -6.61 45.48
CA MET A 248 3.34 -6.14 46.85
C MET A 248 4.36 -5.15 47.40
N LEU A 249 5.48 -4.96 46.72
CA LEU A 249 6.62 -4.22 47.22
C LEU A 249 6.65 -2.79 46.68
N GLY A 250 7.44 -1.91 47.31
CA GLY A 250 7.75 -0.61 46.73
C GLY A 250 8.47 -0.71 45.39
N THR A 251 9.10 -1.85 45.12
CA THR A 251 9.70 -2.20 43.84
C THR A 251 8.74 -2.97 42.91
N SER A 252 7.42 -2.79 43.08
CA SER A 252 6.41 -3.43 42.24
C SER A 252 6.54 -3.20 40.72
N PRO A 253 7.11 -2.08 40.22
CA PRO A 253 7.38 -1.95 38.79
C PRO A 253 8.39 -2.96 38.23
N ASN A 254 9.07 -3.76 39.07
CA ASN A 254 9.80 -4.96 38.62
C ASN A 254 8.91 -5.90 37.80
N ASP A 255 7.60 -5.92 38.06
CA ASP A 255 6.62 -6.61 37.24
C ASP A 255 6.07 -5.65 36.18
N PRO A 256 6.33 -5.87 34.87
CA PRO A 256 5.80 -5.01 33.81
C PRO A 256 4.28 -4.82 33.81
N ILE A 257 3.52 -5.74 34.43
CA ILE A 257 2.06 -5.58 34.61
C ILE A 257 1.70 -4.33 35.41
N PHE A 258 2.63 -3.82 36.25
CA PHE A 258 2.48 -2.57 36.99
C PHE A 258 2.04 -1.44 36.06
N PHE A 259 2.73 -1.26 34.93
CA PHE A 259 2.46 -0.13 34.05
C PHE A 259 1.10 -0.26 33.35
N LEU A 260 0.68 -1.46 32.96
CA LEU A 260 -0.64 -1.73 32.38
C LEU A 260 -1.77 -1.53 33.39
N HIS A 261 -1.53 -1.96 34.63
CA HIS A 261 -2.45 -1.76 35.74
C HIS A 261 -2.63 -0.27 36.06
N HIS A 262 -1.54 0.48 36.21
CA HIS A 262 -1.57 1.90 36.50
C HIS A 262 -2.08 2.74 35.31
N CYS A 263 -1.88 2.26 34.08
CA CYS A 263 -2.50 2.86 32.88
C CYS A 263 -4.04 2.79 32.93
N PHE A 264 -4.61 1.71 33.47
CA PHE A 264 -6.05 1.62 33.68
C PHE A 264 -6.52 2.45 34.89
N VAL A 265 -5.73 2.54 35.97
CA VAL A 265 -6.02 3.46 37.09
C VAL A 265 -6.11 4.91 36.62
N ASP A 266 -5.19 5.32 35.75
CA ASP A 266 -5.18 6.63 35.11
C ASP A 266 -6.36 6.83 34.16
N LYS A 267 -6.71 5.79 33.38
CA LYS A 267 -7.91 5.80 32.52
C LYS A 267 -9.18 6.04 33.34
N LEU A 268 -9.33 5.33 34.46
CA LEU A 268 -10.49 5.53 35.33
C LEU A 268 -10.58 7.00 35.79
N TRP A 269 -9.45 7.65 36.06
CA TRP A 269 -9.43 9.05 36.44
C TRP A 269 -9.81 9.97 35.27
N ALA A 270 -9.32 9.71 34.06
CA ALA A 270 -9.76 10.43 32.86
C ALA A 270 -11.27 10.31 32.64
N ASP A 271 -11.82 9.09 32.72
CA ASP A 271 -13.27 8.84 32.62
C ASP A 271 -14.05 9.62 33.70
N TRP A 272 -13.52 9.67 34.93
CA TRP A 272 -14.11 10.41 36.04
C TRP A 272 -14.09 11.92 35.79
N GLN A 273 -12.98 12.47 35.29
CA GLN A 273 -12.87 13.89 34.96
C GLN A 273 -13.87 14.30 33.87
N ALA A 274 -14.09 13.42 32.88
CA ALA A 274 -15.09 13.62 31.84
C ALA A 274 -16.53 13.60 32.39
N LEU A 275 -16.82 12.74 33.38
CA LEU A 275 -18.11 12.69 34.08
C LEU A 275 -18.33 13.87 35.03
N HIS A 276 -17.26 14.44 35.59
CA HIS A 276 -17.30 15.48 36.63
C HIS A 276 -16.52 16.75 36.28
N PRO A 277 -16.76 17.41 35.13
CA PRO A 277 -15.92 18.51 34.62
C PRO A 277 -15.91 19.76 35.52
N ALA A 278 -16.87 19.87 36.44
CA ALA A 278 -16.99 20.98 37.39
C ALA A 278 -16.27 20.70 38.74
N VAL A 279 -15.76 19.49 38.97
CA VAL A 279 -15.12 19.13 40.23
C VAL A 279 -13.61 19.44 40.14
N PRO A 280 -13.09 20.39 40.93
CA PRO A 280 -11.66 20.74 40.88
C PRO A 280 -10.80 19.69 41.59
N TYR A 281 -9.51 19.69 41.26
CA TYR A 281 -8.50 19.07 42.10
C TYR A 281 -8.52 19.70 43.50
N ALA A 282 -8.35 18.87 44.54
CA ALA A 282 -8.23 19.32 45.92
C ALA A 282 -7.07 18.57 46.59
N PRO A 283 -6.16 19.25 47.31
CA PRO A 283 -6.24 20.64 47.78
C PRO A 283 -5.81 21.69 46.76
N ASP A 284 -6.40 22.88 46.86
CA ASP A 284 -5.89 24.09 46.21
C ASP A 284 -4.69 24.69 46.97
N ASP A 285 -4.12 25.78 46.45
CA ASP A 285 -2.94 26.43 47.05
C ASP A 285 -3.24 27.17 48.36
N THR A 286 -4.51 27.33 48.75
CA THR A 286 -4.89 27.94 50.03
C THR A 286 -4.76 26.95 51.19
N ALA A 287 -4.59 25.66 50.89
CA ALA A 287 -4.42 24.63 51.89
C ALA A 287 -3.08 24.73 52.64
N SER A 288 -3.01 24.07 53.80
CA SER A 288 -1.86 24.16 54.71
C SER A 288 -0.54 23.79 54.03
N SER A 289 0.54 24.50 54.38
CA SER A 289 1.90 24.20 53.91
C SER A 289 2.42 22.82 54.34
N ASN A 290 1.75 22.14 55.28
CA ASN A 290 2.06 20.75 55.58
C ASN A 290 1.69 19.78 54.43
N LEU A 291 0.94 20.25 53.43
CA LEU A 291 0.57 19.53 52.21
C LEU A 291 1.56 19.78 51.06
N ALA A 292 2.73 20.39 51.31
CA ALA A 292 3.72 20.65 50.26
C ALA A 292 4.04 19.40 49.44
N GLY A 293 3.88 19.47 48.11
CA GLY A 293 3.97 18.34 47.17
C GLY A 293 2.60 17.71 46.83
N HIS A 294 1.51 18.26 47.36
CA HIS A 294 0.13 17.81 47.10
C HIS A 294 -0.84 18.93 46.75
N ARG A 295 -0.43 20.21 46.77
CA ARG A 295 -1.31 21.32 46.36
C ARG A 295 -1.23 21.51 44.86
N LEU A 296 -2.27 22.13 44.30
CA LEU A 296 -2.44 22.29 42.85
C LEU A 296 -1.19 22.79 42.11
N ASN A 297 -0.45 23.76 42.66
CA ASN A 297 0.79 24.28 42.06
C ASN A 297 2.06 23.86 42.79
N ASP A 298 2.02 22.77 43.56
CA ASP A 298 3.23 22.12 44.02
C ASP A 298 3.79 21.19 42.93
N GLU A 299 5.12 21.05 42.91
CA GLU A 299 5.79 20.02 42.12
C GLU A 299 5.50 18.62 42.68
N LEU A 300 5.28 17.67 41.79
CA LEU A 300 5.27 16.26 42.08
C LEU A 300 6.66 15.85 42.56
N ILE A 301 6.73 15.41 43.83
CA ILE A 301 7.98 15.05 44.48
C ILE A 301 8.70 13.96 43.67
N GLY A 302 9.94 14.26 43.26
CA GLY A 302 10.78 13.36 42.48
C GLY A 302 10.54 13.39 40.96
N LEU A 303 9.54 14.14 40.48
CA LEU A 303 9.25 14.29 39.05
C LEU A 303 9.44 15.74 38.58
N GLY A 304 9.19 16.74 39.43
CA GLY A 304 9.40 18.16 39.09
C GLY A 304 8.29 18.77 38.21
N THR A 305 7.30 17.99 37.80
CA THR A 305 6.11 18.46 37.07
C THR A 305 5.09 19.02 38.05
N LEU A 306 4.43 20.14 37.72
CA LEU A 306 3.37 20.68 38.58
C LEU A 306 2.12 19.81 38.52
N ILE A 307 1.43 19.66 39.65
CA ILE A 307 0.16 18.91 39.69
C ILE A 307 -0.85 19.47 38.68
N SER A 308 -0.94 20.79 38.54
CA SER A 308 -1.81 21.48 37.58
C SER A 308 -1.56 21.09 36.12
N GLU A 309 -0.32 20.73 35.75
CA GLU A 309 0.06 20.30 34.39
C GLU A 309 -0.38 18.86 34.08
N THR A 310 -0.74 18.08 35.10
CA THR A 310 -1.18 16.69 34.94
C THR A 310 -2.70 16.51 34.86
N LEU A 311 -3.46 17.59 35.12
CA LEU A 311 -4.92 17.48 35.21
C LEU A 311 -5.58 17.18 33.87
N ASP A 312 -4.98 17.58 32.76
CA ASP A 312 -5.48 17.27 31.42
C ASP A 312 -4.50 16.34 30.70
N HIS A 313 -4.88 15.07 30.57
CA HIS A 313 -4.06 14.08 29.89
C HIS A 313 -3.85 14.39 28.39
N HIS A 314 -4.77 15.11 27.77
CA HIS A 314 -4.64 15.55 26.38
C HIS A 314 -3.52 16.57 26.24
N ALA A 315 -3.43 17.53 27.18
CA ALA A 315 -2.33 18.48 27.25
C ALA A 315 -0.97 17.79 27.47
N MET A 316 -0.96 16.63 28.15
CA MET A 316 0.23 15.77 28.29
C MET A 316 0.54 14.93 27.04
N GLY A 317 -0.30 15.02 26.00
CA GLY A 317 -0.06 14.44 24.69
C GLY A 317 -0.45 12.96 24.56
N TYR A 318 -1.43 12.46 25.31
CA TYR A 318 -2.01 11.13 25.09
C TYR A 318 -3.53 11.06 25.28
N SER A 319 -4.16 10.06 24.69
CA SER A 319 -5.59 9.76 24.74
C SER A 319 -5.83 8.26 24.96
N TYR A 320 -7.05 7.88 25.31
CA TYR A 320 -7.52 6.50 25.38
C TYR A 320 -8.39 6.14 24.18
N ASP A 321 -8.41 4.86 23.83
CA ASP A 321 -9.26 4.29 22.76
C ASP A 321 -10.78 4.38 22.98
N THR A 322 -11.17 4.82 24.18
CA THR A 322 -12.57 5.01 24.60
C THR A 322 -12.89 6.47 24.90
N ASP A 323 -11.95 7.39 24.69
CA ASP A 323 -12.27 8.82 24.71
C ASP A 323 -13.32 9.13 23.61
N THR A 324 -14.06 10.24 23.74
CA THR A 324 -15.20 10.53 22.85
C THR A 324 -14.75 10.60 21.37
N PRO A 325 -15.27 9.72 20.47
CA PRO A 325 -14.87 9.72 19.08
C PRO A 325 -15.25 11.03 18.35
N PRO A 326 -14.48 11.44 17.33
CA PRO A 326 -14.84 12.59 16.52
C PRO A 326 -16.14 12.33 15.75
N THR A 327 -16.86 13.38 15.38
CA THR A 327 -18.01 13.28 14.48
C THR A 327 -17.51 13.16 13.05
N VAL A 328 -17.78 12.02 12.39
CA VAL A 328 -17.47 11.80 10.99
C VAL A 328 -18.75 11.99 10.16
N THR A 329 -18.68 12.87 9.16
CA THR A 329 -19.81 13.19 8.28
C THR A 329 -19.40 13.01 6.82
N PRO A 330 -20.12 12.23 6.01
CA PRO A 330 -19.79 12.07 4.59
C PRO A 330 -20.01 13.39 3.86
N ILE A 331 -19.04 13.79 3.04
CA ILE A 331 -19.14 14.92 2.12
C ILE A 331 -19.87 14.48 0.85
N ASN A 332 -19.55 13.28 0.36
CA ASN A 332 -20.20 12.66 -0.79
C ASN A 332 -20.37 11.16 -0.55
N THR A 333 -21.54 10.64 -0.96
CA THR A 333 -21.89 9.22 -0.91
C THR A 333 -22.25 8.66 -2.29
N ALA A 334 -22.04 9.44 -3.35
CA ALA A 334 -22.24 9.03 -4.72
C ALA A 334 -20.98 9.37 -5.53
N LEU A 335 -20.40 8.36 -6.19
CA LEU A 335 -19.23 8.49 -7.07
C LEU A 335 -19.67 8.22 -8.50
N VAL A 336 -19.34 9.15 -9.40
CA VAL A 336 -19.79 9.13 -10.79
C VAL A 336 -18.58 9.19 -11.72
N PHE A 337 -18.18 8.04 -12.26
CA PHE A 337 -17.07 7.89 -13.19
C PHE A 337 -17.55 8.16 -14.61
N ASN A 338 -17.65 9.45 -14.95
CA ASN A 338 -18.18 9.85 -16.24
C ASN A 338 -17.15 9.72 -17.35
N ASN A 339 -17.60 9.22 -18.51
CA ASN A 339 -16.85 9.22 -19.76
C ASN A 339 -15.45 8.61 -19.62
N THR A 340 -15.34 7.48 -18.94
CA THR A 340 -14.04 6.79 -18.80
C THR A 340 -13.73 6.10 -20.12
N PRO A 341 -12.62 6.42 -20.81
CA PRO A 341 -12.33 5.81 -22.09
C PRO A 341 -12.09 4.30 -21.98
N ILE A 342 -12.51 3.51 -22.98
CA ILE A 342 -12.25 2.05 -23.00
C ILE A 342 -10.74 1.80 -22.83
N GLY A 343 -10.38 0.92 -21.90
CA GLY A 343 -9.00 0.60 -21.55
C GLY A 343 -8.42 1.44 -20.40
N ASP A 344 -9.03 2.59 -20.08
CA ASP A 344 -8.58 3.45 -19.00
C ASP A 344 -9.20 3.07 -17.65
N THR A 345 -8.49 3.46 -16.59
CA THR A 345 -8.97 3.37 -15.21
C THR A 345 -9.13 4.77 -14.63
N ALA A 346 -10.36 5.14 -14.26
CA ALA A 346 -10.64 6.35 -13.52
C ALA A 346 -10.67 6.07 -12.00
N VAL A 347 -10.30 7.05 -11.18
CA VAL A 347 -10.34 6.95 -9.71
C VAL A 347 -11.12 8.12 -9.10
N GLN A 348 -11.93 7.84 -8.08
CA GLN A 348 -12.63 8.85 -7.28
C GLN A 348 -12.67 8.44 -5.81
N ALA A 349 -12.81 9.41 -4.91
CA ALA A 349 -12.88 9.18 -3.48
C ALA A 349 -14.25 9.50 -2.90
N ALA A 350 -14.77 8.57 -2.08
CA ALA A 350 -15.74 8.92 -1.06
C ALA A 350 -15.01 9.71 0.03
N THR A 351 -15.41 10.97 0.23
CA THR A 351 -14.74 11.89 1.14
C THR A 351 -15.60 12.11 2.38
N PHE A 352 -14.96 12.14 3.55
CA PHE A 352 -15.59 12.36 4.84
C PHE A 352 -14.93 13.53 5.54
N ASN A 353 -15.73 14.40 6.14
CA ASN A 353 -15.28 15.44 7.04
C ASN A 353 -15.22 14.90 8.46
N ILE A 354 -14.12 15.18 9.15
CA ILE A 354 -13.89 14.79 10.53
C ILE A 354 -13.95 16.08 11.35
N SER A 355 -14.99 16.21 12.18
CA SER A 355 -15.19 17.37 13.04
C SER A 355 -15.22 16.95 14.50
N THR A 356 -14.51 17.71 15.35
CA THR A 356 -14.70 17.61 16.79
C THR A 356 -15.58 18.78 17.24
N PRO A 357 -16.46 18.59 18.24
CA PRO A 357 -16.90 19.73 19.03
C PRO A 357 -15.63 20.36 19.64
N THR A 358 -15.39 21.62 19.30
CA THR A 358 -14.45 22.59 19.91
C THR A 358 -13.83 22.23 21.27
N PRO A 359 -12.64 22.78 21.56
CA PRO A 359 -11.34 22.37 21.05
C PRO A 359 -10.93 21.04 21.72
N ASP A 360 -11.52 19.92 21.31
CA ASP A 360 -11.15 18.63 21.87
C ASP A 360 -10.18 17.84 20.97
N SER A 361 -9.15 17.31 21.61
CA SER A 361 -8.11 16.43 21.07
C SER A 361 -8.26 14.98 21.58
N SER A 362 -9.40 14.67 22.22
CA SER A 362 -9.77 13.44 22.92
C SER A 362 -10.05 12.21 22.07
N PHE A 363 -9.23 11.87 21.08
CA PHE A 363 -9.41 10.56 20.47
C PHE A 363 -8.12 9.97 19.92
N CYS A 364 -8.10 8.64 19.79
CA CYS A 364 -7.06 7.94 19.06
C CYS A 364 -6.96 8.48 17.63
N ARG A 365 -5.82 9.11 17.34
CA ARG A 365 -5.65 9.99 16.16
C ARG A 365 -5.95 9.29 14.84
N ASP A 366 -5.75 7.99 14.77
CA ASP A 366 -5.98 7.24 13.55
C ASP A 366 -7.44 6.79 13.47
N LEU A 367 -8.17 7.28 12.47
CA LEU A 367 -9.45 6.73 12.06
C LEU A 367 -9.24 5.70 10.97
N THR A 368 -9.79 4.49 11.18
CA THR A 368 -9.75 3.42 10.20
C THR A 368 -11.10 3.38 9.49
N PHE A 369 -11.09 3.58 8.18
CA PHE A 369 -12.22 3.39 7.29
C PHE A 369 -12.04 2.04 6.59
N LEU A 370 -12.99 1.14 6.78
CA LEU A 370 -13.01 -0.18 6.16
C LEU A 370 -14.12 -0.24 5.12
N ILE A 371 -13.81 -0.73 3.92
CA ILE A 371 -14.81 -1.16 2.96
C ILE A 371 -15.30 -2.52 3.45
N THR A 372 -16.50 -2.56 4.02
CA THR A 372 -17.07 -3.75 4.67
C THR A 372 -17.93 -4.57 3.71
N ALA A 373 -18.37 -3.98 2.61
CA ALA A 373 -19.04 -4.65 1.50
C ALA A 373 -18.79 -3.91 0.17
N GLY A 374 -18.79 -4.65 -0.95
CA GLY A 374 -18.52 -4.10 -2.29
C GLY A 374 -17.03 -3.79 -2.54
N PRO A 375 -16.68 -3.02 -3.59
CA PRO A 375 -17.60 -2.48 -4.59
C PRO A 375 -18.21 -3.59 -5.46
N THR A 376 -19.52 -3.52 -5.68
CA THR A 376 -20.22 -4.40 -6.63
C THR A 376 -20.23 -3.79 -8.03
N GLY A 377 -20.56 -4.60 -9.05
CA GLY A 377 -20.61 -4.15 -10.45
C GLY A 377 -19.29 -4.33 -11.22
N PRO A 378 -19.34 -4.65 -12.52
CA PRO A 378 -18.14 -4.94 -13.31
C PRO A 378 -17.24 -3.70 -13.47
N GLY A 379 -15.93 -3.88 -13.36
CA GLY A 379 -14.95 -2.82 -13.57
C GLY A 379 -14.68 -1.92 -12.35
N PHE A 380 -15.51 -1.97 -11.30
CA PHE A 380 -15.21 -1.25 -10.05
C PHE A 380 -14.15 -1.99 -9.20
N GLY A 381 -13.30 -1.23 -8.51
CA GLY A 381 -12.25 -1.78 -7.64
C GLY A 381 -11.80 -0.84 -6.52
N THR A 382 -10.90 -1.33 -5.68
CA THR A 382 -10.34 -0.60 -4.52
C THR A 382 -8.82 -0.42 -4.71
N PRO A 383 -8.37 0.67 -5.37
CA PRO A 383 -6.96 0.81 -5.77
C PRO A 383 -5.97 0.83 -4.60
N ASN A 384 -6.43 1.19 -3.40
CA ASN A 384 -5.62 1.22 -2.18
C ASN A 384 -5.99 0.08 -1.19
N GLY A 385 -6.73 -0.93 -1.66
CA GLY A 385 -7.32 -1.97 -0.84
C GLY A 385 -8.48 -1.48 0.03
N ASP A 386 -8.96 -2.35 0.91
CA ASP A 386 -10.23 -2.18 1.63
C ASP A 386 -10.08 -1.45 2.98
N ARG A 387 -8.86 -0.99 3.30
CA ARG A 387 -8.54 -0.37 4.58
C ARG A 387 -7.77 0.93 4.38
N VAL A 388 -8.36 2.03 4.82
CA VAL A 388 -7.73 3.35 4.83
C VAL A 388 -7.57 3.81 6.27
N VAL A 389 -6.34 4.15 6.66
CA VAL A 389 -6.03 4.72 7.97
C VAL A 389 -5.72 6.19 7.78
N VAL A 390 -6.45 7.05 8.50
CA VAL A 390 -6.33 8.50 8.41
C VAL A 390 -5.84 9.02 9.75
N ASN A 391 -4.65 9.61 9.76
CA ASN A 391 -4.14 10.30 10.92
C ASN A 391 -4.79 11.68 11.03
N ARG A 392 -5.61 11.90 12.06
CA ARG A 392 -6.35 13.14 12.29
C ARG A 392 -5.44 14.36 12.43
N ASP A 393 -4.22 14.21 12.92
CA ASP A 393 -3.35 15.38 13.12
C ASP A 393 -2.78 15.90 11.80
N SER A 394 -2.77 15.08 10.74
CA SER A 394 -2.35 15.54 9.41
C SER A 394 -3.53 16.02 8.56
N THR A 395 -4.77 15.69 8.91
CA THR A 395 -5.94 16.04 8.10
C THR A 395 -7.27 15.97 8.86
N ASN A 396 -8.20 16.86 8.48
CA ASN A 396 -9.59 16.81 8.93
C ASN A 396 -10.51 16.10 7.91
N THR A 397 -9.93 15.46 6.90
CA THR A 397 -10.70 14.76 5.86
C THR A 397 -10.16 13.36 5.64
N ALA A 398 -11.06 12.40 5.50
CA ALA A 398 -10.74 11.05 5.05
C ALA A 398 -11.18 10.84 3.61
N GLN A 399 -10.39 10.12 2.82
CA GLN A 399 -10.70 9.76 1.44
C GLN A 399 -10.55 8.26 1.25
N VAL A 400 -11.64 7.59 0.91
CA VAL A 400 -11.65 6.17 0.53
C VAL A 400 -11.80 6.10 -0.98
N TRP A 401 -10.76 5.61 -1.65
CA TRP A 401 -10.65 5.63 -3.10
C TRP A 401 -11.27 4.39 -3.73
N PHE A 402 -12.01 4.59 -4.81
CA PHE A 402 -12.56 3.58 -5.69
C PHE A 402 -12.04 3.82 -7.11
N SER A 403 -11.83 2.74 -7.85
CA SER A 403 -11.48 2.78 -9.27
C SER A 403 -12.63 2.25 -10.12
N TYR A 404 -12.66 2.68 -11.38
CA TYR A 404 -13.48 2.08 -12.43
C TYR A 404 -12.59 1.87 -13.67
N THR A 405 -12.41 0.62 -14.08
CA THR A 405 -11.71 0.24 -15.31
C THR A 405 -12.73 -0.05 -16.41
N ALA A 406 -12.69 0.72 -17.48
CA ALA A 406 -13.62 0.61 -18.59
C ALA A 406 -13.24 -0.56 -19.51
N THR A 407 -14.09 -1.59 -19.61
CA THR A 407 -13.83 -2.82 -20.38
C THR A 407 -14.63 -2.93 -21.68
N GLY A 408 -15.52 -1.98 -21.97
CA GLY A 408 -16.27 -1.91 -23.23
C GLY A 408 -17.31 -0.79 -23.22
N ALA A 409 -17.77 -0.37 -24.41
CA ALA A 409 -18.87 0.59 -24.52
C ALA A 409 -20.20 -0.11 -24.17
N SER A 410 -20.71 0.12 -22.95
CA SER A 410 -22.02 -0.37 -22.51
C SER A 410 -22.79 0.71 -21.72
N ASP A 411 -24.08 0.45 -21.48
CA ASP A 411 -24.96 1.24 -20.61
C ASP A 411 -24.30 1.52 -19.24
N PRO A 412 -24.72 2.58 -18.51
CA PRO A 412 -24.07 2.96 -17.27
C PRO A 412 -24.00 1.79 -16.28
N VAL A 413 -22.77 1.47 -15.86
CA VAL A 413 -22.52 0.41 -14.88
C VAL A 413 -22.81 0.97 -13.50
N MET A 414 -23.63 0.25 -12.74
CA MET A 414 -23.98 0.60 -11.37
C MET A 414 -23.31 -0.36 -10.40
N GLY A 415 -22.94 0.16 -9.24
CA GLY A 415 -22.31 -0.58 -8.17
C GLY A 415 -22.58 0.08 -6.82
N ASP A 416 -22.33 -0.65 -5.75
CA ASP A 416 -22.51 -0.18 -4.39
C ASP A 416 -21.36 -0.68 -3.51
N ALA A 417 -21.04 0.11 -2.48
CA ALA A 417 -20.10 -0.26 -1.43
C ALA A 417 -20.58 0.24 -0.06
N GLU A 418 -20.14 -0.40 1.02
CA GLU A 418 -20.34 0.06 2.38
C GLU A 418 -19.00 0.41 3.02
N ILE A 419 -18.93 1.56 3.67
CA ILE A 419 -17.75 2.02 4.41
C ILE A 419 -18.10 2.16 5.89
N THR A 420 -17.33 1.52 6.76
CA THR A 420 -17.45 1.64 8.22
C THR A 420 -16.22 2.33 8.80
N CYS A 421 -16.42 3.37 9.62
CA CYS A 421 -15.37 3.92 10.47
C CYS A 421 -15.31 3.13 11.78
N VAL A 422 -14.23 2.37 12.01
CA VAL A 422 -14.10 1.42 13.12
C VAL A 422 -14.32 2.09 14.47
N GLN A 423 -13.73 3.27 14.64
CA GLN A 423 -13.70 3.97 15.92
C GLN A 423 -15.00 4.69 16.29
N THR A 424 -15.77 5.12 15.29
CA THR A 424 -17.09 5.75 15.54
C THR A 424 -18.24 4.74 15.46
N GLY A 425 -18.00 3.56 14.88
CA GLY A 425 -19.04 2.57 14.56
C GLY A 425 -20.01 3.00 13.45
N GLN A 426 -19.81 4.19 12.86
CA GLN A 426 -20.68 4.70 11.81
C GLN A 426 -20.41 3.98 10.49
N THR A 427 -21.48 3.66 9.76
CA THR A 427 -21.43 3.01 8.44
C THR A 427 -22.21 3.83 7.42
N TRP A 428 -21.66 3.96 6.21
CA TRP A 428 -22.25 4.72 5.11
C TRP A 428 -22.30 3.88 3.84
N HIS A 429 -23.41 4.00 3.12
CA HIS A 429 -23.59 3.41 1.81
C HIS A 429 -23.06 4.35 0.73
N ILE A 430 -22.27 3.83 -0.20
CA ILE A 430 -21.66 4.54 -1.32
C ILE A 430 -22.22 3.99 -2.61
N SER A 431 -22.91 4.83 -3.37
CA SER A 431 -23.40 4.48 -4.70
C SER A 431 -22.35 4.80 -5.76
N LEU A 432 -22.07 3.84 -6.63
CA LEU A 432 -21.12 3.93 -7.72
C LEU A 432 -21.88 3.89 -9.05
N SER A 433 -21.52 4.80 -9.96
CA SER A 433 -22.02 4.79 -11.33
C SER A 433 -20.91 5.16 -12.29
N ALA A 434 -20.87 4.51 -13.44
CA ALA A 434 -19.85 4.77 -14.45
C ALA A 434 -20.45 4.70 -15.85
N ASN A 435 -19.93 5.49 -16.78
CA ASN A 435 -20.18 5.29 -18.20
C ASN A 435 -18.87 5.30 -18.98
N THR A 436 -18.78 4.40 -19.94
CA THR A 436 -17.62 4.26 -20.81
C THR A 436 -17.79 5.06 -22.09
N ILE A 437 -16.73 5.70 -22.58
CA ILE A 437 -16.69 6.26 -23.94
C ILE A 437 -15.68 5.51 -24.81
N ALA A 438 -15.99 5.38 -26.09
CA ALA A 438 -14.96 4.99 -27.06
C ALA A 438 -13.95 6.14 -27.19
N VAL A 439 -12.65 5.84 -27.13
CA VAL A 439 -11.65 6.73 -27.73
C VAL A 439 -11.85 6.59 -29.23
N ASN A 440 -12.08 7.65 -29.99
CA ASN A 440 -12.01 7.61 -31.46
C ASN A 440 -10.77 8.38 -31.91
N THR A 441 -9.67 7.67 -32.14
CA THR A 441 -8.46 8.25 -32.74
C THR A 441 -8.57 8.29 -34.27
N ILE A 442 -7.90 9.25 -34.93
CA ILE A 442 -7.83 9.32 -36.39
C ILE A 442 -6.37 9.11 -36.81
N ARG A 443 -6.08 7.97 -37.44
CA ARG A 443 -4.78 7.70 -38.05
C ARG A 443 -4.66 8.43 -39.37
N LYS A 444 -3.65 9.29 -39.50
CA LYS A 444 -3.43 10.14 -40.68
C LYS A 444 -2.25 9.66 -41.51
N ASN A 445 -2.22 10.03 -42.79
CA ASN A 445 -1.01 9.87 -43.59
C ASN A 445 0.14 10.69 -42.96
N VAL A 446 1.35 10.14 -42.94
CA VAL A 446 2.56 10.86 -42.45
C VAL A 446 2.77 12.23 -43.11
N ASN A 447 2.34 12.38 -44.37
CA ASN A 447 2.40 13.64 -45.12
C ASN A 447 1.44 14.72 -44.60
N ALA A 448 0.41 14.33 -43.84
CA ALA A 448 -0.57 15.24 -43.26
C ALA A 448 -0.22 15.68 -41.83
N LEU A 449 0.86 15.14 -41.25
CA LEU A 449 1.28 15.49 -39.89
C LEU A 449 1.85 16.89 -39.83
N THR A 450 1.38 17.64 -38.84
CA THR A 450 2.00 18.89 -38.40
C THR A 450 3.35 18.64 -37.73
N THR A 451 4.16 19.69 -37.61
CA THR A 451 5.43 19.62 -36.88
C THR A 451 5.26 19.20 -35.43
N GLU A 452 4.15 19.60 -34.79
CA GLU A 452 3.81 19.22 -33.42
C GLU A 452 3.46 17.73 -33.32
N GLU A 453 2.58 17.22 -34.20
CA GLU A 453 2.22 15.79 -34.23
C GLU A 453 3.44 14.89 -34.49
N LYS A 454 4.39 15.32 -35.33
CA LYS A 454 5.67 14.60 -35.52
C LYS A 454 6.50 14.58 -34.24
N ALA A 455 6.66 15.73 -33.58
CA ALA A 455 7.42 15.85 -32.36
C ALA A 455 6.83 15.01 -31.22
N ASP A 456 5.51 15.02 -31.10
CA ASP A 456 4.74 14.24 -30.13
C ASP A 456 4.89 12.73 -30.34
N LEU A 457 4.81 12.26 -31.59
CA LEU A 457 5.06 10.86 -31.93
C LEU A 457 6.49 10.43 -31.53
N ILE A 458 7.49 11.24 -31.87
CA ILE A 458 8.89 10.97 -31.51
C ILE A 458 9.07 10.95 -29.99
N ALA A 459 8.48 11.91 -29.29
CA ALA A 459 8.53 12.00 -27.84
C ALA A 459 7.89 10.78 -27.18
N ALA A 460 6.70 10.37 -27.62
CA ALA A 460 5.99 9.21 -27.09
C ALA A 460 6.80 7.92 -27.26
N ILE A 461 7.39 7.69 -28.43
CA ILE A 461 8.24 6.51 -28.69
C ILE A 461 9.48 6.52 -27.80
N LYS A 462 10.16 7.67 -27.66
CA LYS A 462 11.33 7.80 -26.79
C LYS A 462 11.00 7.63 -25.31
N LEU A 463 9.86 8.16 -24.87
CA LEU A 463 9.36 7.97 -23.52
C LEU A 463 9.05 6.50 -23.25
N MET A 464 8.44 5.78 -24.19
CA MET A 464 8.16 4.35 -24.06
C MET A 464 9.43 3.51 -24.02
N LYS A 465 10.46 3.91 -24.77
CA LYS A 465 11.80 3.28 -24.75
C LYS A 465 12.54 3.53 -23.43
N ALA A 466 12.25 4.64 -22.75
CA ALA A 466 12.83 4.99 -21.45
C ALA A 466 12.01 4.45 -20.25
N GLU A 467 10.71 4.18 -20.45
CA GLU A 467 9.82 3.67 -19.41
C GLU A 467 10.22 2.26 -19.00
N GLU A 468 10.46 2.07 -17.70
CA GLU A 468 10.76 0.76 -17.13
C GLU A 468 9.55 -0.18 -17.28
N TYR A 469 9.79 -1.35 -17.87
CA TYR A 469 8.79 -2.39 -17.99
C TYR A 469 8.75 -3.24 -16.72
N VAL A 470 7.67 -3.15 -15.96
CA VAL A 470 7.42 -4.02 -14.80
C VAL A 470 6.67 -5.26 -15.27
N TYR A 471 7.30 -6.43 -15.13
CA TYR A 471 6.64 -7.71 -15.36
C TYR A 471 5.48 -7.89 -14.38
N VAL A 472 4.26 -7.88 -14.91
CA VAL A 472 3.09 -8.39 -14.19
C VAL A 472 3.05 -9.89 -14.44
N ASP A 473 3.20 -10.69 -13.37
CA ASP A 473 3.15 -12.16 -13.46
C ASP A 473 1.75 -12.58 -13.94
N ASN A 474 1.59 -12.80 -15.25
CA ASN A 474 0.37 -13.37 -15.82
C ASN A 474 0.44 -14.90 -15.68
N PRO A 475 -0.48 -15.54 -14.92
CA PRO A 475 -0.47 -16.98 -14.73
C PRO A 475 -0.75 -17.80 -16.01
N ASN A 476 -1.17 -17.14 -17.10
CA ASN A 476 -1.34 -17.74 -18.42
C ASN A 476 -0.12 -17.53 -19.34
N ASP A 477 0.87 -16.75 -18.91
CA ASP A 477 2.13 -16.62 -19.64
C ASP A 477 2.91 -17.93 -19.42
N PRO A 478 3.41 -18.61 -20.48
CA PRO A 478 4.24 -19.78 -20.28
C PRO A 478 5.39 -19.37 -19.36
N ALA A 479 5.64 -20.12 -18.28
CA ALA A 479 6.69 -19.88 -17.28
C ALA A 479 8.13 -19.72 -17.84
N HIS A 480 8.26 -19.74 -19.17
CA HIS A 480 9.48 -19.59 -19.95
C HIS A 480 9.74 -18.18 -20.46
N VAL A 481 8.78 -17.26 -20.62
CA VAL A 481 9.04 -15.95 -21.27
C VAL A 481 9.96 -15.08 -20.42
N ARG A 482 9.61 -14.85 -19.15
CA ARG A 482 10.46 -14.12 -18.18
C ARG A 482 11.80 -14.81 -17.93
N ALA A 483 11.84 -16.15 -17.93
CA ALA A 483 13.08 -16.92 -17.76
C ALA A 483 13.98 -16.89 -19.01
N ARG A 484 13.42 -16.69 -20.21
CA ARG A 484 14.14 -16.71 -21.49
C ARG A 484 14.62 -15.33 -21.92
N TYR A 485 13.94 -14.27 -21.49
CA TYR A 485 14.24 -12.89 -21.86
C TYR A 485 14.36 -11.97 -20.62
N PRO A 486 15.25 -12.29 -19.65
CA PRO A 486 15.36 -11.53 -18.40
C PRO A 486 15.87 -10.09 -18.58
N ASN A 487 16.35 -9.74 -19.77
CA ASN A 487 17.04 -8.47 -20.04
C ASN A 487 16.15 -7.42 -20.71
N ILE A 488 14.85 -7.70 -20.92
CA ILE A 488 13.91 -6.66 -21.36
C ILE A 488 13.58 -5.78 -20.16
N THR A 489 13.98 -4.52 -20.25
CA THR A 489 13.86 -3.53 -19.18
C THR A 489 12.91 -2.40 -19.49
N ASN A 490 12.47 -2.21 -20.75
CA ASN A 490 11.58 -1.13 -21.15
C ASN A 490 10.39 -1.58 -21.99
N THR A 491 9.33 -0.76 -21.97
CA THR A 491 8.05 -1.06 -22.60
C THR A 491 8.17 -1.20 -24.12
N TYR A 492 8.98 -0.38 -24.79
CA TYR A 492 9.14 -0.46 -26.25
C TYR A 492 9.78 -1.80 -26.68
N ASP A 493 10.85 -2.22 -26.02
CA ASP A 493 11.56 -3.46 -26.34
C ASP A 493 10.73 -4.71 -26.08
N LYS A 494 9.76 -4.61 -25.17
CA LYS A 494 8.73 -5.63 -24.99
C LYS A 494 7.88 -5.80 -26.26
N TYR A 495 7.48 -4.73 -26.94
CA TYR A 495 6.76 -4.81 -28.22
C TYR A 495 7.61 -5.44 -29.33
N VAL A 496 8.90 -5.11 -29.40
CA VAL A 496 9.84 -5.75 -30.34
C VAL A 496 9.89 -7.27 -30.10
N LEU A 497 9.96 -7.67 -28.84
CA LEU A 497 10.01 -9.07 -28.46
C LEU A 497 8.68 -9.79 -28.69
N ASP A 498 7.53 -9.20 -28.39
CA ASP A 498 6.21 -9.81 -28.63
C ASP A 498 6.04 -10.21 -30.09
N HIS A 499 6.39 -9.31 -31.01
CA HIS A 499 6.32 -9.58 -32.44
C HIS A 499 7.27 -10.71 -32.84
N HIS A 500 8.52 -10.66 -32.35
CA HIS A 500 9.47 -11.76 -32.55
C HIS A 500 8.89 -13.08 -32.04
N ILE A 501 8.25 -13.08 -30.87
CA ILE A 501 7.72 -14.28 -30.26
C ILE A 501 6.55 -14.84 -31.09
N ALA A 502 5.61 -13.98 -31.47
CA ALA A 502 4.44 -14.38 -32.24
C ALA A 502 4.82 -14.94 -33.62
N MET A 503 5.83 -14.35 -34.29
CA MET A 503 6.34 -14.82 -35.58
C MET A 503 6.99 -16.21 -35.51
N TYR A 504 7.63 -16.54 -34.39
CA TYR A 504 8.31 -17.83 -34.20
C TYR A 504 7.45 -18.90 -33.50
N THR A 505 6.21 -18.57 -33.14
CA THR A 505 5.26 -19.51 -32.54
C THR A 505 4.34 -20.09 -33.61
N GLY A 506 4.55 -21.34 -34.02
CA GLY A 506 3.77 -21.97 -35.09
C GLY A 506 2.43 -22.54 -34.64
N THR A 507 1.48 -22.63 -35.57
CA THR A 507 0.13 -23.17 -35.33
C THR A 507 -0.22 -24.28 -36.34
N PRO A 508 -0.55 -25.51 -35.90
CA PRO A 508 -0.29 -26.04 -34.56
C PRO A 508 1.22 -26.28 -34.39
N GLY A 509 1.72 -26.25 -33.15
CA GLY A 509 3.09 -26.68 -32.87
C GLY A 509 3.83 -25.91 -31.78
N GLY A 510 3.43 -24.68 -31.46
CA GLY A 510 4.09 -23.86 -30.44
C GLY A 510 5.45 -23.31 -30.88
N TRP A 511 6.28 -22.88 -29.92
CA TRP A 511 7.55 -22.19 -30.19
C TRP A 511 8.51 -22.98 -31.09
N GLY A 512 8.96 -22.37 -32.19
CA GLY A 512 9.98 -22.89 -33.10
C GLY A 512 9.52 -24.06 -33.98
N ASN A 513 8.29 -24.54 -33.82
CA ASN A 513 7.75 -25.69 -34.55
C ASN A 513 6.80 -25.21 -35.66
N ASN A 514 7.00 -25.67 -36.89
CA ASN A 514 6.12 -25.40 -38.04
C ASN A 514 5.85 -23.91 -38.38
N PHE A 515 6.57 -22.96 -37.75
CA PHE A 515 6.35 -21.51 -37.88
C PHE A 515 6.56 -20.97 -39.31
N MET A 516 7.33 -21.70 -40.13
CA MET A 516 7.52 -21.41 -41.55
C MET A 516 6.30 -21.80 -42.40
N ASN A 517 5.42 -22.69 -41.94
CA ASN A 517 4.19 -22.99 -42.67
C ASN A 517 3.08 -22.03 -42.25
N ARG A 518 2.91 -21.83 -40.94
CA ARG A 518 1.92 -20.94 -40.32
C ARG A 518 2.36 -20.60 -38.89
N ASN A 519 2.25 -19.34 -38.50
CA ASN A 519 2.49 -18.89 -37.13
C ASN A 519 1.41 -17.93 -36.64
N THR A 520 1.48 -17.57 -35.37
CA THR A 520 0.39 -16.83 -34.70
C THR A 520 0.16 -15.41 -35.23
N ALA A 521 1.15 -14.79 -35.87
CA ALA A 521 1.06 -13.41 -36.39
C ALA A 521 1.23 -13.30 -37.92
N HIS A 522 1.75 -14.32 -38.60
CA HIS A 522 2.09 -14.31 -40.03
C HIS A 522 1.77 -15.65 -40.67
N ARG A 523 1.76 -15.68 -42.01
CA ARG A 523 1.54 -16.88 -42.82
C ARG A 523 0.18 -17.54 -42.62
N GLY A 524 -0.66 -17.06 -41.71
CA GLY A 524 -2.00 -17.57 -41.44
C GLY A 524 -3.06 -16.47 -41.46
N PRO A 525 -4.33 -16.87 -41.29
CA PRO A 525 -5.47 -15.96 -41.31
C PRO A 525 -5.38 -14.76 -40.36
N SER A 526 -4.72 -14.93 -39.21
CA SER A 526 -4.59 -13.86 -38.20
C SER A 526 -3.58 -12.78 -38.55
N PHE A 527 -2.93 -12.82 -39.72
CA PHE A 527 -1.95 -11.80 -40.08
C PHE A 527 -2.49 -10.38 -39.90
N LEU A 528 -3.67 -10.08 -40.44
CA LEU A 528 -4.27 -8.76 -40.35
C LEU A 528 -4.87 -8.49 -38.94
N PRO A 529 -5.68 -9.38 -38.34
CA PRO A 529 -6.15 -9.26 -36.96
C PRO A 529 -5.06 -9.01 -35.91
N TRP A 530 -3.97 -9.79 -35.96
CA TRP A 530 -2.90 -9.73 -34.97
C TRP A 530 -2.18 -8.38 -35.04
N HIS A 531 -1.79 -7.94 -36.23
CA HIS A 531 -1.13 -6.65 -36.40
C HIS A 531 -2.07 -5.48 -36.06
N ARG A 532 -3.36 -5.55 -36.40
CA ARG A 532 -4.36 -4.55 -36.00
C ARG A 532 -4.43 -4.37 -34.48
N ALA A 533 -4.59 -5.48 -33.74
CA ALA A 533 -4.63 -5.44 -32.27
C ALA A 533 -3.29 -5.00 -31.67
N PHE A 534 -2.16 -5.46 -32.23
CA PHE A 534 -0.82 -5.07 -31.82
C PHE A 534 -0.59 -3.56 -31.97
N LEU A 535 -0.95 -2.99 -33.11
CA LEU A 535 -0.88 -1.54 -33.38
C LEU A 535 -1.77 -0.76 -32.44
N ARG A 536 -3.00 -1.22 -32.19
CA ARG A 536 -3.94 -0.52 -31.30
C ARG A 536 -3.43 -0.51 -29.86
N ARG A 537 -2.90 -1.63 -29.37
CA ARG A 537 -2.30 -1.69 -28.03
C ARG A 537 -1.10 -0.75 -27.90
N PHE A 538 -0.21 -0.75 -28.90
CA PHE A 538 0.93 0.16 -28.95
C PHE A 538 0.50 1.63 -28.96
N GLU A 539 -0.51 1.98 -29.76
CA GLU A 539 -1.08 3.33 -29.83
C GLU A 539 -1.66 3.79 -28.48
N LEU A 540 -2.42 2.93 -27.79
CA LEU A 540 -2.98 3.23 -26.48
C LEU A 540 -1.89 3.41 -25.42
N ASP A 541 -0.84 2.58 -25.44
CA ASP A 541 0.30 2.72 -24.53
C ASP A 541 1.11 4.00 -24.82
N LEU A 542 1.22 4.42 -26.08
CA LEU A 542 1.79 5.73 -26.43
C LEU A 542 0.90 6.87 -25.93
N ALA A 543 -0.42 6.77 -26.10
CA ALA A 543 -1.38 7.78 -25.68
C ALA A 543 -1.41 7.98 -24.15
N ARG A 544 -1.06 6.93 -23.38
CA ARG A 544 -0.85 7.03 -21.93
C ARG A 544 0.34 7.93 -21.57
N LEU A 545 1.40 7.90 -22.38
CA LEU A 545 2.63 8.68 -22.15
C LEU A 545 2.51 10.11 -22.68
N VAL A 546 1.87 10.27 -23.83
CA VAL A 546 1.57 11.57 -24.42
C VAL A 546 0.09 11.58 -24.83
N PRO A 547 -0.79 12.26 -24.08
CA PRO A 547 -2.22 12.26 -24.35
C PRO A 547 -2.57 12.80 -25.74
N GLY A 548 -3.47 12.09 -26.44
CA GLY A 548 -3.97 12.49 -27.76
C GLY A 548 -3.15 11.99 -28.95
N ILE A 549 -2.06 11.25 -28.70
CA ILE A 549 -1.25 10.64 -29.77
C ILE A 549 -2.05 9.57 -30.52
N THR A 550 -1.83 9.52 -31.83
CA THR A 550 -2.38 8.52 -32.75
C THR A 550 -1.26 8.04 -33.67
N LEU A 551 -1.23 6.76 -34.03
CA LEU A 551 -0.25 6.29 -35.02
C LEU A 551 -0.59 6.82 -36.41
N PRO A 552 0.39 7.39 -37.14
CA PRO A 552 0.21 7.68 -38.56
C PRO A 552 0.48 6.45 -39.43
N TYR A 553 0.05 6.50 -40.69
CA TYR A 553 0.40 5.50 -41.70
C TYR A 553 1.30 6.09 -42.79
N TRP A 554 2.21 5.28 -43.32
CA TRP A 554 3.04 5.65 -44.47
C TRP A 554 2.51 4.97 -45.75
N ASP A 555 1.93 5.78 -46.63
CA ASP A 555 1.53 5.36 -47.97
C ASP A 555 2.78 5.21 -48.87
N TRP A 556 3.41 4.03 -48.77
CA TRP A 556 4.60 3.72 -49.55
C TRP A 556 4.32 3.65 -51.06
N ALA A 557 3.07 3.50 -51.49
CA ALA A 557 2.73 3.44 -52.92
C ALA A 557 2.78 4.81 -53.58
N SER A 558 2.44 5.87 -52.84
CA SER A 558 2.60 7.24 -53.33
C SER A 558 4.06 7.63 -53.55
N ASP A 559 4.98 7.04 -52.79
CA ASP A 559 6.41 7.31 -52.87
C ASP A 559 7.16 6.33 -53.80
N ALA A 560 6.49 5.32 -54.37
CA ALA A 560 7.15 4.23 -55.11
C ALA A 560 7.96 4.68 -56.34
N ALA A 561 7.66 5.84 -56.91
CA ALA A 561 8.40 6.41 -58.04
C ALA A 561 9.72 7.09 -57.62
N ASP A 562 9.83 7.56 -56.38
CA ASP A 562 11.03 8.19 -55.81
C ASP A 562 11.19 7.88 -54.31
N PRO A 563 11.37 6.59 -53.95
CA PRO A 563 11.24 6.13 -52.57
C PRO A 563 12.38 6.59 -51.66
N LEU A 564 13.52 6.98 -52.24
CA LEU A 564 14.68 7.50 -51.50
C LEU A 564 14.43 8.92 -50.97
N ASN A 565 13.54 9.69 -51.58
CA ASN A 565 13.22 11.07 -51.19
C ASN A 565 11.86 11.19 -50.48
N ALA A 566 11.26 10.08 -50.06
CA ALA A 566 10.02 10.09 -49.29
C ALA A 566 10.16 10.95 -48.02
N THR A 567 9.15 11.76 -47.74
CA THR A 567 9.13 12.70 -46.61
C THR A 567 9.23 12.00 -45.25
N VAL A 568 8.83 10.74 -45.18
CA VAL A 568 8.91 9.92 -43.97
C VAL A 568 10.35 9.82 -43.45
N TRP A 569 11.34 9.90 -44.35
CA TRP A 569 12.78 9.83 -44.06
C TRP A 569 13.39 11.16 -43.59
N ALA A 570 12.61 12.23 -43.49
CA ALA A 570 13.11 13.51 -43.01
C ALA A 570 13.68 13.40 -41.59
N ASN A 571 14.66 14.27 -41.29
CA ASN A 571 15.34 14.29 -39.99
C ASN A 571 14.41 14.70 -38.83
N ASP A 572 13.25 15.28 -39.11
CA ASP A 572 12.21 15.59 -38.13
C ASP A 572 11.18 14.44 -37.98
N LEU A 573 11.44 13.26 -38.56
CA LEU A 573 10.56 12.08 -38.46
C LEU A 573 11.33 10.76 -38.32
N MET A 574 11.54 9.94 -39.37
CA MET A 574 12.15 8.60 -39.22
C MET A 574 13.66 8.56 -39.49
N GLY A 575 14.25 9.61 -40.07
CA GLY A 575 15.65 9.58 -40.52
C GLY A 575 15.87 8.70 -41.77
N GLY A 576 17.02 8.86 -42.42
CA GLY A 576 17.30 8.28 -43.74
C GLY A 576 17.90 6.88 -43.73
N ASN A 577 18.59 6.56 -44.83
CA ASN A 577 19.32 5.30 -45.02
C ASN A 577 20.51 5.16 -44.05
N GLY A 578 20.98 3.93 -43.86
CA GLY A 578 22.22 3.65 -43.17
C GLY A 578 23.45 4.16 -43.93
N THR A 579 24.51 4.49 -43.19
CA THR A 579 25.79 4.95 -43.75
C THR A 579 26.97 4.21 -43.11
N GLY A 580 28.13 4.25 -43.78
CA GLY A 580 29.36 3.62 -43.27
C GLY A 580 29.43 2.12 -43.55
N ALA A 581 30.36 1.43 -42.86
CA ALA A 581 30.61 0.00 -43.08
C ALA A 581 29.52 -0.90 -42.47
N ASP A 582 28.86 -0.42 -41.41
CA ASP A 582 27.88 -1.17 -40.64
C ASP A 582 26.43 -0.80 -40.99
N ASN A 583 26.22 0.15 -41.92
CA ASN A 583 24.91 0.65 -42.35
C ASN A 583 24.00 1.16 -41.21
N PHE A 584 24.60 1.72 -40.14
CA PHE A 584 23.82 2.35 -39.08
C PHE A 584 23.13 3.62 -39.58
N VAL A 585 21.90 3.84 -39.15
CA VAL A 585 21.18 5.10 -39.37
C VAL A 585 21.86 6.19 -38.55
N GLN A 586 22.35 7.24 -39.22
CA GLN A 586 23.06 8.36 -38.59
C GLN A 586 22.28 9.68 -38.62
N SER A 587 21.01 9.63 -39.01
CA SER A 587 20.16 10.82 -39.15
C SER A 587 18.79 10.63 -38.51
N GLY A 588 18.16 11.75 -38.14
CA GLY A 588 16.86 11.74 -37.48
C GLY A 588 16.90 11.36 -35.99
N PRO A 589 15.73 11.25 -35.35
CA PRO A 589 15.62 11.05 -33.91
C PRO A 589 15.99 9.65 -33.43
N PHE A 590 16.09 8.67 -34.34
CA PHE A 590 16.42 7.27 -34.07
C PHE A 590 17.82 6.90 -34.59
N ALA A 591 18.71 7.89 -34.71
CA ALA A 591 20.08 7.69 -35.12
C ALA A 591 20.92 6.95 -34.06
N TYR A 592 21.99 6.31 -34.52
CA TYR A 592 23.02 5.72 -33.69
C TYR A 592 24.34 6.49 -33.83
N ASP A 593 24.89 6.88 -32.70
CA ASP A 593 26.23 7.46 -32.56
C ASP A 593 27.06 6.60 -31.59
N ALA A 594 28.07 5.91 -32.13
CA ALA A 594 28.98 5.10 -31.34
C ALA A 594 29.77 5.92 -30.29
N ALA A 595 29.88 7.24 -30.46
CA ALA A 595 30.49 8.14 -29.48
C ALA A 595 29.52 8.57 -28.37
N ASP A 596 28.21 8.38 -28.55
CA ASP A 596 27.16 8.75 -27.60
C ASP A 596 26.07 7.65 -27.53
N PRO A 597 26.41 6.47 -27.00
CA PRO A 597 25.46 5.35 -26.92
C PRO A 597 24.26 5.65 -26.00
N ASP A 598 24.42 6.54 -25.02
CA ASP A 598 23.35 6.89 -24.06
C ASP A 598 22.22 7.71 -24.72
N ASN A 599 22.53 8.48 -25.77
CA ASN A 599 21.55 9.23 -26.56
C ASN A 599 21.22 8.56 -27.90
N SER A 600 21.74 7.34 -28.13
CA SER A 600 21.52 6.59 -29.37
C SER A 600 20.28 5.71 -29.31
N TRP A 601 19.69 5.44 -30.47
CA TRP A 601 18.67 4.41 -30.58
C TRP A 601 19.30 3.02 -30.61
N ILE A 602 19.32 2.39 -29.44
CA ILE A 602 19.84 1.03 -29.23
C ILE A 602 18.75 0.01 -29.52
N ILE A 603 19.01 -0.92 -30.44
CA ILE A 603 18.08 -2.01 -30.78
C ILE A 603 18.32 -3.23 -29.89
N ILE A 604 17.40 -4.18 -29.89
CA ILE A 604 17.61 -5.51 -29.27
C ILE A 604 17.74 -6.61 -30.32
N ASN A 605 18.56 -7.61 -30.03
CA ASN A 605 18.62 -8.83 -30.84
C ASN A 605 17.52 -9.83 -30.45
N TYR A 606 17.46 -10.97 -31.15
CA TYR A 606 16.44 -12.01 -30.93
C TYR A 606 16.54 -12.74 -29.58
N PHE A 607 17.57 -12.48 -28.78
CA PHE A 607 17.68 -12.92 -27.38
C PHE A 607 17.20 -11.87 -26.38
N GLY A 608 16.67 -10.73 -26.84
CA GLY A 608 16.31 -9.61 -25.98
C GLY A 608 17.50 -8.91 -25.34
N LEU A 609 18.69 -9.07 -25.91
CA LEU A 609 19.90 -8.37 -25.46
C LEU A 609 20.07 -7.09 -26.28
N PRO A 610 20.55 -5.98 -25.65
CA PRO A 610 20.98 -4.81 -26.39
C PRO A 610 21.99 -5.19 -27.48
N ASP A 611 21.79 -4.64 -28.68
CA ASP A 611 22.70 -4.71 -29.80
C ASP A 611 23.16 -3.29 -30.17
N SER A 612 23.76 -3.09 -31.34
CA SER A 612 24.22 -1.78 -31.81
C SER A 612 23.05 -0.86 -32.24
N GLY A 613 23.26 -0.04 -33.27
CA GLY A 613 22.25 0.88 -33.79
C GLY A 613 21.24 0.25 -34.74
N LEU A 614 20.22 1.04 -35.07
CA LEU A 614 19.30 0.75 -36.16
C LEU A 614 20.04 0.66 -37.50
N VAL A 615 19.76 -0.36 -38.30
CA VAL A 615 20.38 -0.60 -39.61
C VAL A 615 19.35 -0.50 -40.72
N ARG A 616 19.63 0.28 -41.77
CA ARG A 616 18.83 0.38 -43.00
C ARG A 616 19.74 0.31 -44.22
N ASP A 617 19.30 -0.36 -45.28
CA ASP A 617 20.06 -0.50 -46.53
C ASP A 617 19.12 -0.44 -47.73
N PHE A 618 18.58 0.76 -47.95
CA PHE A 618 17.52 1.02 -48.92
C PHE A 618 17.83 0.49 -50.31
N GLY A 619 16.91 -0.31 -50.84
CA GLY A 619 16.95 -0.81 -52.20
C GLY A 619 17.91 -2.00 -52.41
N SER A 620 18.62 -2.46 -51.37
CA SER A 620 19.69 -3.46 -51.55
C SER A 620 19.18 -4.87 -51.81
N SER A 621 18.09 -5.27 -51.14
CA SER A 621 17.45 -6.57 -51.40
C SER A 621 16.49 -6.53 -52.58
N THR A 622 15.84 -5.38 -52.81
CA THR A 622 14.93 -5.15 -53.93
C THR A 622 14.87 -3.65 -54.25
N PRO A 623 14.91 -3.23 -55.53
CA PRO A 623 15.01 -1.82 -55.88
C PRO A 623 13.69 -1.04 -55.81
N ASN A 624 12.55 -1.72 -55.68
CA ASN A 624 11.22 -1.10 -55.84
C ASN A 624 10.36 -1.26 -54.58
N LEU A 625 9.56 -0.23 -54.28
CA LEU A 625 8.39 -0.35 -53.40
C LEU A 625 7.16 -0.82 -54.19
N PRO A 626 6.11 -1.35 -53.53
CA PRO A 626 4.88 -1.67 -54.23
C PRO A 626 4.15 -0.39 -54.68
N THR A 627 3.43 -0.49 -55.79
CA THR A 627 2.81 0.65 -56.50
C THR A 627 1.30 0.70 -56.28
N GLN A 628 0.66 1.81 -56.65
CA GLN A 628 -0.81 1.90 -56.60
C GLN A 628 -1.49 0.81 -57.43
N ALA A 629 -0.93 0.44 -58.59
CA ALA A 629 -1.46 -0.65 -59.40
C ALA A 629 -1.41 -2.00 -58.66
N ASP A 630 -0.40 -2.22 -57.80
CA ASP A 630 -0.29 -3.43 -56.98
C ASP A 630 -1.38 -3.45 -55.91
N ILE A 631 -1.63 -2.31 -55.26
CA ILE A 631 -2.74 -2.14 -54.32
C ILE A 631 -4.08 -2.39 -55.03
N ASP A 632 -4.31 -1.78 -56.19
CA ASP A 632 -5.56 -1.89 -56.92
C ASP A 632 -5.89 -3.35 -57.28
N GLU A 633 -4.90 -4.14 -57.74
CA GLU A 633 -5.10 -5.57 -58.01
C GLU A 633 -5.45 -6.35 -56.73
N VAL A 634 -4.71 -6.12 -55.64
CA VAL A 634 -4.92 -6.81 -54.37
C VAL A 634 -6.28 -6.47 -53.77
N GLN A 635 -6.71 -5.21 -53.88
CA GLN A 635 -8.01 -4.75 -53.38
C GLN A 635 -9.18 -5.45 -54.08
N GLN A 636 -9.05 -5.93 -55.32
CA GLN A 636 -10.13 -6.63 -56.03
C GLN A 636 -10.32 -8.10 -55.63
N ILE A 637 -9.48 -8.64 -54.74
CA ILE A 637 -9.59 -10.05 -54.32
C ILE A 637 -10.84 -10.24 -53.44
N SER A 638 -11.83 -10.97 -53.92
CA SER A 638 -13.13 -11.15 -53.23
C SER A 638 -13.18 -12.29 -52.20
N THR A 639 -12.03 -12.75 -51.75
CA THR A 639 -11.89 -13.82 -50.75
C THR A 639 -10.86 -13.40 -49.72
N TYR A 640 -11.20 -13.43 -48.43
CA TYR A 640 -10.25 -13.10 -47.36
C TYR A 640 -9.05 -14.07 -47.36
N ASP A 641 -9.32 -15.37 -47.27
CA ASP A 641 -8.33 -16.45 -47.22
C ASP A 641 -8.95 -17.79 -47.71
N SER A 642 -8.14 -18.83 -47.91
CA SER A 642 -8.59 -20.13 -48.46
C SER A 642 -8.13 -21.35 -47.65
N ALA A 643 -8.77 -22.50 -47.90
CA ALA A 643 -8.79 -23.72 -47.07
C ALA A 643 -7.44 -24.35 -46.65
N ALA A 644 -6.30 -23.87 -47.17
CA ALA A 644 -4.98 -24.24 -46.66
C ALA A 644 -4.61 -23.45 -45.38
N PHE A 645 -5.14 -22.23 -45.25
CA PHE A 645 -4.98 -21.27 -44.15
C PHE A 645 -3.54 -21.19 -43.64
N ASN A 646 -2.56 -21.26 -44.54
CA ASN A 646 -1.12 -21.23 -44.31
C ASN A 646 -0.43 -20.33 -45.36
N GLN A 647 0.92 -20.36 -45.42
CA GLN A 647 1.71 -19.50 -46.31
C GLN A 647 1.40 -19.63 -47.81
N ALA A 648 0.77 -20.74 -48.24
CA ALA A 648 0.42 -21.00 -49.64
C ALA A 648 -1.02 -20.63 -49.99
N SER A 649 -1.76 -20.04 -49.04
CA SER A 649 -3.20 -19.77 -49.24
C SER A 649 -3.40 -18.61 -50.19
N VAL A 650 -4.36 -18.78 -51.09
CA VAL A 650 -4.81 -17.74 -52.01
C VAL A 650 -5.90 -16.92 -51.32
N GLY A 651 -5.86 -15.60 -51.44
CA GLY A 651 -6.80 -14.68 -50.83
C GLY A 651 -6.18 -13.32 -50.57
N TYR A 652 -7.01 -12.36 -50.17
CA TYR A 652 -6.60 -11.00 -49.85
C TYR A 652 -5.49 -10.97 -48.81
N ARG A 653 -5.64 -11.74 -47.71
CA ARG A 653 -4.63 -11.84 -46.65
C ARG A 653 -3.27 -12.24 -47.19
N GLY A 654 -3.20 -13.31 -47.99
CA GLY A 654 -1.93 -13.82 -48.55
C GLY A 654 -1.30 -12.86 -49.58
N ALA A 655 -2.12 -12.14 -50.35
CA ALA A 655 -1.66 -11.13 -51.29
C ALA A 655 -1.13 -9.88 -50.57
N ASN A 656 -1.87 -9.36 -49.58
CA ASN A 656 -1.48 -8.20 -48.78
C ASN A 656 -0.21 -8.48 -47.96
N GLU A 657 -0.09 -9.68 -47.37
CA GLU A 657 1.15 -10.13 -46.70
C GLU A 657 2.34 -10.18 -47.67
N GLY A 658 2.10 -10.32 -48.97
CA GLY A 658 3.15 -10.30 -50.00
C GLY A 658 3.61 -11.65 -50.50
N ARG A 659 2.78 -12.70 -50.35
CA ARG A 659 3.14 -14.09 -50.67
C ARG A 659 2.67 -14.57 -52.03
N LEU A 660 1.75 -13.83 -52.65
CA LEU A 660 1.14 -14.21 -53.93
C LEU A 660 1.68 -13.34 -55.08
N PRO A 661 1.59 -13.83 -56.33
CA PRO A 661 1.84 -12.98 -57.49
C PRO A 661 0.90 -11.78 -57.53
N VAL A 662 1.43 -10.60 -57.85
CA VAL A 662 0.67 -9.34 -58.01
C VAL A 662 1.22 -8.62 -59.25
N ASN A 663 0.38 -8.16 -60.16
CA ASN A 663 0.72 -7.52 -61.43
C ASN A 663 1.76 -8.30 -62.26
N GLY A 664 1.63 -9.63 -62.26
CA GLY A 664 2.58 -10.53 -62.93
C GLY A 664 3.96 -10.64 -62.25
N LYS A 665 4.18 -9.99 -61.11
CA LYS A 665 5.40 -10.11 -60.28
C LYS A 665 5.25 -11.33 -59.38
N THR A 666 6.04 -12.38 -59.63
CA THR A 666 6.01 -13.62 -58.83
C THR A 666 7.12 -13.58 -57.77
N PRO A 667 6.82 -13.82 -56.48
CA PRO A 667 7.86 -13.91 -55.44
C PRO A 667 8.90 -15.00 -55.71
N PRO A 668 10.22 -14.77 -55.48
CA PRO A 668 10.89 -13.56 -54.94
C PRO A 668 11.38 -12.54 -56.01
N PRO A 669 11.58 -11.23 -55.66
CA PRO A 669 11.33 -10.61 -54.35
C PRO A 669 9.85 -10.63 -54.00
N SER A 670 9.51 -10.50 -52.73
CA SER A 670 8.11 -10.55 -52.29
C SER A 670 7.27 -9.41 -52.89
N ASN A 671 5.96 -9.40 -52.64
CA ASN A 671 5.09 -8.28 -53.01
C ASN A 671 4.60 -7.52 -51.76
N MET A 672 3.86 -6.43 -51.94
CA MET A 672 3.08 -5.74 -50.89
C MET A 672 3.86 -5.54 -49.57
N HIS A 673 3.31 -5.95 -48.41
CA HIS A 673 3.94 -5.83 -47.10
C HIS A 673 5.39 -6.33 -47.06
N ASN A 674 5.64 -7.59 -47.47
CA ASN A 674 6.98 -8.17 -47.41
C ASN A 674 7.99 -7.42 -48.31
N LEU A 675 7.54 -6.87 -49.45
CA LEU A 675 8.42 -6.11 -50.34
C LEU A 675 8.94 -4.82 -49.68
N VAL A 676 8.14 -4.18 -48.81
CA VAL A 676 8.58 -2.98 -48.08
C VAL A 676 9.64 -3.33 -47.03
N HIS A 677 9.44 -4.43 -46.30
CA HIS A 677 10.46 -4.99 -45.39
C HIS A 677 11.77 -5.28 -46.15
N GLU A 678 11.70 -5.91 -47.33
CA GLU A 678 12.84 -6.19 -48.19
C GLU A 678 13.51 -4.91 -48.74
N TRP A 679 12.73 -3.89 -49.11
CA TRP A 679 13.26 -2.64 -49.65
C TRP A 679 14.01 -1.83 -48.59
N ILE A 680 13.49 -1.74 -47.36
CA ILE A 680 14.19 -1.07 -46.25
C ILE A 680 15.43 -1.86 -45.82
N ALA A 681 15.33 -3.18 -45.86
CA ALA A 681 16.36 -4.14 -45.45
C ALA A 681 16.84 -3.93 -43.99
N GLY A 682 18.01 -4.47 -43.65
CA GLY A 682 18.62 -4.29 -42.32
C GLY A 682 17.72 -4.74 -41.17
N SER A 683 17.48 -3.82 -40.22
CA SER A 683 16.67 -4.06 -39.04
C SER A 683 15.20 -4.36 -39.34
N MET A 684 14.69 -4.07 -40.55
CA MET A 684 13.33 -4.45 -40.95
C MET A 684 13.20 -5.91 -41.42
N MET A 685 14.29 -6.67 -41.59
CA MET A 685 14.23 -8.07 -42.06
C MET A 685 13.88 -9.13 -41.00
N PRO A 686 14.43 -9.11 -39.77
CA PRO A 686 14.18 -10.17 -38.79
C PRO A 686 12.82 -10.04 -38.12
N GLY A 687 12.43 -11.05 -37.33
CA GLY A 687 11.24 -10.95 -36.47
C GLY A 687 11.35 -9.87 -35.38
N THR A 688 12.51 -9.28 -35.18
CA THR A 688 12.70 -8.09 -34.34
C THR A 688 12.56 -6.78 -35.14
N SER A 689 11.87 -6.81 -36.29
CA SER A 689 11.65 -5.63 -37.14
C SER A 689 11.01 -4.41 -36.49
N PRO A 690 10.20 -4.52 -35.41
CA PRO A 690 9.74 -3.33 -34.68
C PRO A 690 10.87 -2.55 -33.99
N ASN A 691 12.10 -3.05 -33.95
CA ASN A 691 13.27 -2.25 -33.59
C ASN A 691 13.39 -0.97 -34.43
N ASP A 692 12.92 -1.01 -35.67
CA ASP A 692 12.77 0.18 -36.51
C ASP A 692 11.38 0.79 -36.30
N PRO A 693 11.25 2.02 -35.75
CA PRO A 693 9.94 2.66 -35.56
C PRO A 693 9.11 2.82 -36.84
N ILE A 694 9.72 2.78 -38.03
CA ILE A 694 8.98 2.76 -39.31
C ILE A 694 8.04 1.56 -39.42
N PHE A 695 8.31 0.46 -38.71
CA PHE A 695 7.46 -0.73 -38.64
C PHE A 695 6.01 -0.35 -38.35
N PHE A 696 5.76 0.48 -37.34
CA PHE A 696 4.41 0.82 -36.91
C PHE A 696 3.66 1.63 -37.98
N LEU A 697 4.34 2.53 -38.68
CA LEU A 697 3.78 3.32 -39.77
C LEU A 697 3.48 2.48 -41.01
N HIS A 698 4.39 1.56 -41.34
CA HIS A 698 4.22 0.60 -42.42
C HIS A 698 3.01 -0.29 -42.16
N HIS A 699 2.92 -0.88 -40.96
CA HIS A 699 1.83 -1.76 -40.56
C HIS A 699 0.50 -1.02 -40.40
N CYS A 700 0.50 0.26 -40.00
CA CYS A 700 -0.72 1.09 -40.04
C CYS A 700 -1.27 1.25 -41.46
N PHE A 701 -0.42 1.29 -42.49
CA PHE A 701 -0.89 1.32 -43.88
C PHE A 701 -1.38 -0.06 -44.35
N VAL A 702 -0.73 -1.15 -43.94
CA VAL A 702 -1.23 -2.52 -44.20
C VAL A 702 -2.62 -2.74 -43.58
N ASP A 703 -2.82 -2.26 -42.36
CA ASP A 703 -4.11 -2.28 -41.67
C ASP A 703 -5.15 -1.36 -42.35
N LYS A 704 -4.72 -0.19 -42.84
CA LYS A 704 -5.57 0.71 -43.63
C LYS A 704 -6.05 0.02 -44.90
N LEU A 705 -5.16 -0.64 -45.64
CA LEU A 705 -5.53 -1.37 -46.84
C LEU A 705 -6.58 -2.44 -46.53
N TRP A 706 -6.50 -3.09 -45.36
CA TRP A 706 -7.52 -4.05 -44.94
C TRP A 706 -8.86 -3.38 -44.64
N ALA A 707 -8.86 -2.24 -43.92
CA ALA A 707 -10.08 -1.46 -43.70
C ALA A 707 -10.73 -1.03 -45.03
N ASP A 708 -9.94 -0.51 -45.97
CA ASP A 708 -10.40 -0.15 -47.32
C ASP A 708 -10.98 -1.38 -48.06
N TRP A 709 -10.34 -2.54 -47.93
CA TRP A 709 -10.80 -3.79 -48.52
C TRP A 709 -12.14 -4.25 -47.94
N GLN A 710 -12.29 -4.18 -46.62
CA GLN A 710 -13.53 -4.53 -45.92
C GLN A 710 -14.68 -3.61 -46.34
N ALA A 711 -14.41 -2.32 -46.53
CA ALA A 711 -15.39 -1.37 -47.05
C ALA A 711 -15.81 -1.70 -48.50
N LEU A 712 -14.87 -2.15 -49.34
CA LEU A 712 -15.14 -2.59 -50.71
C LEU A 712 -15.85 -3.96 -50.77
N HIS A 713 -15.66 -4.82 -49.76
CA HIS A 713 -16.16 -6.20 -49.70
C HIS A 713 -17.03 -6.47 -48.46
N PRO A 714 -18.11 -5.69 -48.21
CA PRO A 714 -18.86 -5.75 -46.94
C PRO A 714 -19.60 -7.08 -46.70
N THR A 715 -19.67 -7.95 -47.71
CA THR A 715 -20.34 -9.26 -47.64
C THR A 715 -19.35 -10.43 -47.58
N VAL A 716 -18.05 -10.18 -47.72
CA VAL A 716 -17.03 -11.23 -47.65
C VAL A 716 -16.68 -11.47 -46.18
N PRO A 717 -16.92 -12.67 -45.64
CA PRO A 717 -16.61 -12.94 -44.24
C PRO A 717 -15.11 -13.16 -44.03
N TYR A 718 -14.67 -12.97 -42.79
CA TYR A 718 -13.40 -13.51 -42.34
C TYR A 718 -13.39 -15.04 -42.49
N ALA A 719 -12.25 -15.60 -42.89
CA ALA A 719 -12.06 -17.05 -43.02
C ALA A 719 -10.71 -17.44 -42.39
N PRO A 720 -10.66 -18.49 -41.55
CA PRO A 720 -11.70 -19.48 -41.26
C PRO A 720 -12.82 -18.96 -40.33
N ASP A 721 -13.95 -19.65 -40.31
CA ASP A 721 -14.95 -19.49 -39.25
C ASP A 721 -14.67 -20.44 -38.07
N ASP A 722 -15.47 -20.36 -37.01
CA ASP A 722 -15.30 -21.19 -35.80
C ASP A 722 -15.61 -22.68 -36.02
N THR A 723 -16.15 -23.07 -37.18
CA THR A 723 -16.38 -24.49 -37.51
C THR A 723 -15.12 -25.18 -38.05
N ALA A 724 -14.07 -24.42 -38.35
CA ALA A 724 -12.82 -24.94 -38.88
C ALA A 724 -11.99 -25.69 -37.82
N SER A 725 -11.04 -26.52 -38.29
CA SER A 725 -10.22 -27.41 -37.44
C SER A 725 -9.58 -26.67 -36.27
N ASN A 726 -9.49 -27.34 -35.11
CA ASN A 726 -8.73 -26.86 -33.95
C ASN A 726 -7.22 -26.69 -34.24
N ASP A 727 -6.71 -27.25 -35.33
CA ASP A 727 -5.34 -26.97 -35.80
C ASP A 727 -5.14 -25.50 -36.21
N LEU A 728 -6.24 -24.77 -36.43
CA LEU A 728 -6.29 -23.33 -36.67
C LEU A 728 -6.44 -22.52 -35.38
N ASP A 729 -6.07 -23.10 -34.23
CA ASP A 729 -5.95 -22.35 -32.97
C ASP A 729 -5.19 -21.03 -33.21
N ARG A 730 -5.67 -19.96 -32.56
CA ARG A 730 -5.25 -18.57 -32.73
C ARG A 730 -5.66 -17.92 -34.06
N HIS A 731 -6.45 -18.59 -34.90
CA HIS A 731 -6.87 -18.09 -36.21
C HIS A 731 -8.36 -17.99 -36.45
N ARG A 732 -9.22 -18.53 -35.59
CA ARG A 732 -10.68 -18.47 -35.74
C ARG A 732 -11.26 -17.28 -34.96
N PRO A 733 -12.44 -16.77 -35.33
CA PRO A 733 -13.09 -15.63 -34.67
C PRO A 733 -13.14 -15.71 -33.13
N SER A 734 -13.38 -16.90 -32.56
CA SER A 734 -13.43 -17.11 -31.10
C SER A 734 -12.07 -17.33 -30.44
N ASP A 735 -10.98 -17.42 -31.21
CA ASP A 735 -9.66 -17.64 -30.66
C ASP A 735 -9.03 -16.30 -30.22
N GLU A 736 -8.34 -16.32 -29.08
CA GLU A 736 -7.56 -15.18 -28.60
C GLU A 736 -6.27 -15.05 -29.42
N LEU A 737 -6.00 -13.84 -29.93
CA LEU A 737 -4.73 -13.48 -30.58
C LEU A 737 -3.58 -13.64 -29.60
N TYR A 738 -2.54 -14.35 -30.04
CA TYR A 738 -1.43 -14.73 -29.17
C TYR A 738 -0.76 -13.51 -28.53
N GLY A 739 -0.73 -13.48 -27.19
CA GLY A 739 -0.05 -12.44 -26.39
C GLY A 739 -0.80 -11.12 -26.24
N LEU A 740 -2.01 -10.99 -26.81
CA LEU A 740 -2.74 -9.72 -26.88
C LEU A 740 -4.00 -9.66 -26.02
N GLY A 741 -4.57 -10.79 -25.57
CA GLY A 741 -5.81 -10.78 -24.79
C GLY A 741 -7.04 -10.31 -25.57
N THR A 742 -6.97 -10.31 -26.90
CA THR A 742 -8.01 -9.83 -27.82
C THR A 742 -8.44 -10.98 -28.72
N LEU A 743 -9.73 -11.19 -28.93
CA LEU A 743 -10.25 -12.19 -29.86
C LEU A 743 -10.08 -11.72 -31.31
N VAL A 744 -9.91 -12.67 -32.23
CA VAL A 744 -9.90 -12.36 -33.68
C VAL A 744 -11.16 -11.58 -34.07
N SER A 745 -12.33 -11.99 -33.59
CA SER A 745 -13.62 -11.35 -33.86
C SER A 745 -13.69 -9.87 -33.44
N GLU A 746 -13.01 -9.49 -32.36
CA GLU A 746 -12.99 -8.11 -31.85
C GLU A 746 -12.19 -7.16 -32.75
N THR A 747 -11.36 -7.71 -33.63
CA THR A 747 -10.52 -6.92 -34.56
C THR A 747 -11.17 -6.70 -35.92
N LEU A 748 -12.29 -7.37 -36.21
CA LEU A 748 -12.89 -7.34 -37.55
C LEU A 748 -13.51 -5.98 -37.88
N ASP A 749 -13.80 -5.14 -36.89
CA ASP A 749 -14.27 -3.78 -37.08
C ASP A 749 -13.31 -2.81 -36.37
N HIS A 750 -12.50 -2.08 -37.14
CA HIS A 750 -11.54 -1.13 -36.59
C HIS A 750 -12.21 0.05 -35.90
N GLN A 751 -13.41 0.46 -36.34
CA GLN A 751 -14.16 1.54 -35.70
C GLN A 751 -14.67 1.10 -34.33
N ALA A 752 -15.07 -0.16 -34.18
CA ALA A 752 -15.41 -0.74 -32.87
C ALA A 752 -14.19 -0.80 -31.92
N MET A 753 -12.97 -0.86 -32.45
CA MET A 753 -11.73 -0.76 -31.67
C MET A 753 -11.36 0.69 -31.29
N GLY A 754 -12.15 1.67 -31.72
CA GLY A 754 -11.99 3.08 -31.33
C GLY A 754 -10.94 3.83 -32.15
N TYR A 755 -10.77 3.49 -33.42
CA TYR A 755 -9.99 4.34 -34.32
C TYR A 755 -10.57 4.33 -35.72
N SER A 756 -10.18 5.34 -36.49
CA SER A 756 -10.54 5.51 -37.89
C SER A 756 -9.32 6.00 -38.66
N TYR A 757 -9.35 5.90 -39.99
CA TYR A 757 -8.40 6.57 -40.86
C TYR A 757 -8.94 7.92 -41.32
N ASP A 758 -8.04 8.85 -41.63
CA ASP A 758 -8.38 10.16 -42.20
C ASP A 758 -9.19 10.08 -43.51
N THR A 759 -9.20 8.91 -44.17
CA THR A 759 -9.99 8.62 -45.36
C THR A 759 -11.26 7.81 -45.11
N ASP A 760 -11.64 7.50 -43.87
CA ASP A 760 -12.81 6.65 -43.53
C ASP A 760 -14.18 7.27 -43.89
N SER A 761 -14.19 8.34 -44.67
CA SER A 761 -15.40 8.90 -45.28
C SER A 761 -15.11 9.52 -46.64
N LEU A 762 -14.68 8.68 -47.59
CA LEU A 762 -14.85 8.97 -49.02
C LEU A 762 -15.81 7.94 -49.64
N PRO A 763 -17.02 8.38 -50.07
CA PRO A 763 -17.99 7.55 -50.78
C PRO A 763 -17.55 7.15 -52.19
#